data_AF-A0A841U1Q0-F1
#
_entry.id   AF-A0A841U1Q0-F1
#
_cell.length_a   1.000
_cell.length_b   1.000
_cell.length_c   1.000
_cell.angle_alpha   90.00
_cell.angle_beta   90.00
_cell.angle_gamma   90.00
#
_symmetry.space_group_name_H-M   'P 1'
#
loop_
_entity.id
_entity.type
_entity.pdbx_description
1 polymer ?
#
loop_
_entity_poly.entity_id
_entity_poly.type
_entity_poly.pdbx_seq_one_letter_code
_entity_poly.pdbx_strand_id
1 'polypeptide(L)'
;MNNKILFNDGWEFAKSGLDAADAESLSFEPVDLPHDWLIYDTLNLYEDGIGWYRKRFTYTEEADQVLLHFDGVYMDSSLYVNRRLVGEWKYGYSSFEHDITDALRPGDNELLVKVVHRSPNSRWYSGAGIYRNVWLKTRGRTHLATDGVYVSARQEEDGWKLEVDTELNVHEDALLSQTLLHGDRVVATVSARVAAGDEPEAFLSQTMSVHDPLLWSPEEPNLYRLVTRLQSADGQAVLETAVRNVGFRTIELVPERGLLLNGVRLKLNGVCEHHDLGALGAAFNKEALRRRFAILKEMGANAIRTAHNMPAPELMDLADEMGFLVVSEAFDMWERPKTPYDYARFFKEWAAVDVRSWVRRDRSHPSLLLWSIGNEIYDTHADERGQEVTRMLMEEVRKHDPKENARVTIGSNYMPWENARKCADIVKVAGYNYAEKYYRQHHEEHPDWIIYGSETASVVQSRGVYHFPFERSILTDDDEQCSALGNSPTSWGAKSAEACIIAERDAPFSLGQFLWTGFDYIGEPTPYHTKNSYFGQIDTATFPKDSYYIYQAAWTDYRTKPMVHLFPYWDFNGGQTIDVRICSNAPVVELLFNGVSQGKQKLDRETGTHLVGWWKIPYAEGELKAIACDETGAVIATDVRRSFGDAKNIRLRADKAGLTANGTDLLFVEISMEDEKGNPVDNANNRVRVEVTGAGRLLGLDNGDSTDYDPYKGLSRRLFGGKLMAIVGAALEPGSVRIEVSSVGMETAVLELESVPVGDAAALAGVSARTRNREMPCVMGSEQGEVPLRKIEIVSPDGQSFDESKRELVVGARLHPANTSYRELEWSVVNDAGIASNIAKVEANGHEAKVTALGDGDFRLRCMSKNGTGKTKLISQLEFKATGLGVAYKDPYGFISAGLYDYSKGEVGNGNERGVATSRDGETQVGFRDIDFGPYGSDTITIPIFALMSEEYALQIWEGMPDEEGSALLADVVYQKPSRWNVYQEETYRLSKRLRGVSSICFVLRQKVHIKGFSFERQSRAFALNRAAECDRVYGDTYEVAGSSVEGIGNNVSLEFEGMDFGDEGASKLVVYGRSPIDKNTIHVRFEGPGGEPSNQLIEFLHSDGYEERVFELERVAGVRKVTFIFLPGSRFDFGWFRFER
;
A
#
# COMPACT_ATOMS: atom_id res chain seq x y z
N MET A 1 -17.60 30.25 -35.86
CA MET A 1 -16.39 30.25 -35.02
C MET A 1 -16.35 28.88 -34.35
N ASN A 2 -15.24 28.18 -34.45
CA ASN A 2 -15.04 26.86 -33.87
C ASN A 2 -14.89 27.03 -32.37
N ASN A 3 -15.69 26.32 -31.59
CA ASN A 3 -15.77 26.49 -30.16
C ASN A 3 -15.50 25.17 -29.44
N LYS A 4 -14.86 25.24 -28.28
CA LYS A 4 -14.78 24.16 -27.29
C LYS A 4 -15.35 24.70 -25.98
N ILE A 5 -16.47 24.15 -25.53
CA ILE A 5 -17.13 24.57 -24.29
C ILE A 5 -17.15 23.43 -23.28
N LEU A 6 -16.97 23.75 -22.00
CA LEU A 6 -17.13 22.78 -20.93
C LEU A 6 -18.58 22.30 -20.90
N PHE A 7 -18.80 21.02 -20.66
CA PHE A 7 -20.11 20.38 -20.82
C PHE A 7 -20.47 19.45 -19.65
N ASN A 8 -19.99 19.79 -18.44
CA ASN A 8 -20.17 19.00 -17.22
C ASN A 8 -21.52 19.22 -16.51
N ASP A 9 -22.29 20.23 -16.90
CA ASP A 9 -23.59 20.54 -16.32
C ASP A 9 -24.72 19.63 -16.83
N GLY A 10 -25.85 19.56 -16.11
CA GLY A 10 -27.09 18.95 -16.63
C GLY A 10 -27.04 17.44 -16.92
N TRP A 11 -26.07 16.71 -16.34
CA TRP A 11 -26.02 15.26 -16.42
C TRP A 11 -26.86 14.60 -15.32
N GLU A 12 -27.35 13.41 -15.62
CA GLU A 12 -28.03 12.51 -14.70
C GLU A 12 -27.32 11.15 -14.72
N PHE A 13 -27.40 10.40 -13.63
CA PHE A 13 -26.73 9.12 -13.44
C PHE A 13 -27.70 8.06 -12.93
N ALA A 14 -27.54 6.84 -13.42
CA ALA A 14 -28.15 5.63 -12.88
C ALA A 14 -27.14 4.47 -12.87
N LYS A 15 -27.27 3.55 -11.91
CA LYS A 15 -26.42 2.35 -11.80
C LYS A 15 -27.26 1.09 -12.02
N SER A 16 -26.70 0.09 -12.69
CA SER A 16 -27.30 -1.24 -12.85
C SER A 16 -26.26 -2.36 -12.67
N GLY A 17 -26.72 -3.61 -12.59
CA GLY A 17 -25.86 -4.80 -12.69
C GLY A 17 -25.28 -4.99 -14.10
N LEU A 18 -24.31 -5.91 -14.22
CA LEU A 18 -23.62 -6.24 -15.48
C LEU A 18 -24.53 -6.95 -16.51
N ASP A 19 -25.66 -7.49 -16.07
CA ASP A 19 -26.66 -8.19 -16.87
C ASP A 19 -27.66 -7.25 -17.58
N ALA A 20 -27.68 -5.97 -17.20
CA ALA A 20 -28.58 -4.98 -17.80
C ALA A 20 -28.23 -4.71 -19.28
N ALA A 21 -29.22 -4.95 -20.16
CA ALA A 21 -29.08 -4.71 -21.60
C ALA A 21 -29.26 -3.22 -21.97
N ASP A 22 -30.13 -2.50 -21.26
CA ASP A 22 -30.49 -1.10 -21.51
C ASP A 22 -30.76 -0.32 -20.21
N ALA A 23 -31.00 0.99 -20.36
CA ALA A 23 -31.25 1.92 -19.27
C ALA A 23 -32.73 2.37 -19.16
N GLU A 24 -33.67 1.82 -19.94
CA GLU A 24 -35.03 2.38 -20.07
C GLU A 24 -35.83 2.31 -18.77
N SER A 25 -35.58 1.29 -17.95
CA SER A 25 -36.24 1.07 -16.65
C SER A 25 -35.53 1.74 -15.46
N LEU A 26 -34.37 2.37 -15.69
CA LEU A 26 -33.56 2.95 -14.62
C LEU A 26 -34.07 4.33 -14.17
N SER A 27 -33.98 4.58 -12.87
CA SER A 27 -34.23 5.89 -12.30
C SER A 27 -32.93 6.70 -12.30
N PHE A 28 -32.95 7.83 -12.99
CA PHE A 28 -31.79 8.71 -13.17
C PHE A 28 -31.86 9.89 -12.18
N GLU A 29 -30.74 10.16 -11.53
CA GLU A 29 -30.59 11.24 -10.55
C GLU A 29 -29.56 12.28 -11.04
N PRO A 30 -29.77 13.59 -10.83
CA PRO A 30 -28.79 14.62 -11.21
C PRO A 30 -27.40 14.36 -10.60
N VAL A 31 -26.35 14.61 -11.38
CA VAL A 31 -24.96 14.40 -10.94
C VAL A 31 -24.04 15.54 -11.39
N ASP A 32 -23.03 15.86 -10.59
CA ASP A 32 -21.94 16.75 -11.01
C ASP A 32 -20.88 15.94 -11.75
N LEU A 33 -20.46 16.41 -12.92
CA LEU A 33 -19.20 15.94 -13.52
C LEU A 33 -18.03 16.87 -13.14
N PRO A 34 -16.83 16.32 -12.92
CA PRO A 34 -16.49 14.91 -13.01
C PRO A 34 -17.07 14.04 -11.87
N HIS A 35 -17.37 12.77 -12.16
CA HIS A 35 -18.06 11.85 -11.26
C HIS A 35 -17.37 10.48 -11.17
N ASP A 36 -17.21 10.03 -9.94
CA ASP A 36 -16.82 8.68 -9.56
C ASP A 36 -17.92 8.09 -8.67
N TRP A 37 -18.61 7.04 -9.13
CA TRP A 37 -19.73 6.49 -8.35
C TRP A 37 -19.28 5.54 -7.24
N LEU A 38 -18.06 4.99 -7.29
CA LEU A 38 -17.59 4.01 -6.31
C LEU A 38 -17.20 4.66 -4.99
N ILE A 39 -16.72 5.91 -5.01
CA ILE A 39 -16.19 6.60 -3.82
C ILE A 39 -17.22 6.82 -2.70
N TYR A 40 -18.51 6.67 -3.02
CA TYR A 40 -19.60 6.84 -2.06
C TYR A 40 -19.73 5.68 -1.07
N ASP A 41 -19.23 4.48 -1.40
CA ASP A 41 -19.30 3.30 -0.53
C ASP A 41 -17.91 2.71 -0.28
N THR A 42 -17.34 3.09 0.87
CA THR A 42 -16.02 2.63 1.33
C THR A 42 -15.96 1.12 1.61
N LEU A 43 -17.10 0.44 1.76
CA LEU A 43 -17.16 -1.02 1.91
C LEU A 43 -17.16 -1.75 0.56
N ASN A 44 -17.50 -1.06 -0.54
CA ASN A 44 -17.68 -1.66 -1.87
C ASN A 44 -16.98 -0.85 -2.99
N LEU A 45 -15.75 -0.38 -2.73
CA LEU A 45 -14.94 0.42 -3.67
C LEU A 45 -14.58 -0.29 -4.99
N TYR A 46 -14.94 -1.57 -5.16
CA TYR A 46 -14.64 -2.39 -6.34
C TYR A 46 -15.88 -3.11 -6.88
N GLU A 47 -17.07 -2.59 -6.59
CA GLU A 47 -18.34 -3.18 -7.02
C GLU A 47 -18.43 -3.31 -8.55
N ASP A 48 -18.88 -4.47 -9.02
CA ASP A 48 -19.24 -4.71 -10.41
C ASP A 48 -20.52 -3.95 -10.77
N GLY A 49 -20.53 -3.28 -11.92
CA GLY A 49 -21.74 -2.58 -12.36
C GLY A 49 -21.58 -1.80 -13.65
N ILE A 50 -22.72 -1.31 -14.13
CA ILE A 50 -22.78 -0.41 -15.28
C ILE A 50 -23.29 0.95 -14.79
N GLY A 51 -22.50 1.98 -15.05
CA GLY A 51 -22.91 3.37 -14.90
C GLY A 51 -23.53 3.90 -16.19
N TRP A 52 -24.72 4.47 -16.09
CA TRP A 52 -25.43 5.09 -17.20
C TRP A 52 -25.51 6.59 -16.94
N TYR A 53 -24.93 7.38 -17.82
CA TYR A 53 -24.98 8.84 -17.76
C TYR A 53 -25.86 9.37 -18.87
N ARG A 54 -26.84 10.20 -18.52
CA ARG A 54 -27.78 10.80 -19.45
C ARG A 54 -27.66 12.32 -19.43
N LYS A 55 -27.64 12.94 -20.60
CA LYS A 55 -27.80 14.40 -20.73
C LYS A 55 -28.77 14.72 -21.84
N ARG A 56 -29.69 15.63 -21.56
CA ARG A 56 -30.59 16.20 -22.56
C ARG A 56 -30.16 17.63 -22.85
N PHE A 57 -30.09 17.97 -24.12
CA PHE A 57 -29.75 19.32 -24.54
C PHE A 57 -30.46 19.67 -25.84
N THR A 58 -30.74 20.95 -26.02
CA THR A 58 -31.35 21.47 -27.23
C THR A 58 -30.23 21.89 -28.19
N TYR A 59 -30.24 21.32 -29.38
CA TYR A 59 -29.34 21.66 -30.48
C TYR A 59 -30.09 22.57 -31.45
N THR A 60 -29.61 23.80 -31.61
CA THR A 60 -30.28 24.86 -32.39
C THR A 60 -29.51 25.30 -33.62
N GLU A 61 -28.24 24.89 -33.74
CA GLU A 61 -27.34 25.28 -34.82
C GLU A 61 -27.18 24.13 -35.82
N GLU A 62 -26.85 24.42 -37.07
CA GLU A 62 -26.32 23.44 -38.02
C GLU A 62 -24.83 23.71 -38.16
N ALA A 63 -24.03 23.33 -37.15
CA ALA A 63 -22.58 23.31 -37.30
C ALA A 63 -22.18 22.21 -38.28
N ASP A 64 -21.13 22.44 -39.08
CA ASP A 64 -20.65 21.43 -40.04
C ASP A 64 -20.19 20.14 -39.33
N GLN A 65 -19.64 20.28 -38.12
CA GLN A 65 -19.26 19.17 -37.27
C GLN A 65 -19.47 19.48 -35.79
N VAL A 66 -20.00 18.50 -35.05
CA VAL A 66 -20.19 18.54 -33.59
C VAL A 66 -19.52 17.31 -32.97
N LEU A 67 -18.59 17.54 -32.05
CA LEU A 67 -17.84 16.49 -31.37
C LEU A 67 -18.11 16.51 -29.86
N LEU A 68 -18.28 15.33 -29.27
CA LEU A 68 -18.28 15.16 -27.82
C LEU A 68 -16.93 14.60 -27.40
N HIS A 69 -16.18 15.38 -26.62
CA HIS A 69 -14.81 15.07 -26.20
C HIS A 69 -14.74 14.77 -24.70
N PHE A 70 -14.11 13.67 -24.35
CA PHE A 70 -13.93 13.21 -22.98
C PHE A 70 -12.45 13.22 -22.64
N ASP A 71 -12.09 13.83 -21.51
CA ASP A 71 -10.71 13.80 -21.02
C ASP A 71 -10.34 12.45 -20.38
N GLY A 72 -11.35 11.66 -19.98
CA GLY A 72 -11.21 10.28 -19.49
C GLY A 72 -12.52 9.72 -18.94
N VAL A 73 -12.80 8.44 -19.23
CA VAL A 73 -13.95 7.68 -18.73
C VAL A 73 -13.47 6.29 -18.32
N TYR A 74 -13.60 5.92 -17.05
CA TYR A 74 -13.14 4.63 -16.55
C TYR A 74 -14.32 3.66 -16.36
N MET A 75 -14.43 2.57 -17.12
CA MET A 75 -13.78 2.27 -18.41
C MET A 75 -14.76 1.55 -19.35
N ASP A 76 -14.29 1.08 -20.52
CA ASP A 76 -15.10 0.32 -21.50
C ASP A 76 -16.45 0.98 -21.78
N SER A 77 -16.36 2.18 -22.35
CA SER A 77 -17.49 3.08 -22.53
C SER A 77 -18.10 3.01 -23.93
N SER A 78 -19.40 3.27 -24.02
CA SER A 78 -20.15 3.38 -25.28
C SER A 78 -21.04 4.63 -25.26
N LEU A 79 -21.01 5.42 -26.34
CA LEU A 79 -21.84 6.61 -26.50
C LEU A 79 -23.02 6.34 -27.43
N TYR A 80 -24.22 6.68 -26.96
CA TYR A 80 -25.44 6.69 -27.75
C TYR A 80 -25.98 8.11 -27.84
N VAL A 81 -26.44 8.49 -29.03
CA VAL A 81 -27.13 9.76 -29.29
C VAL A 81 -28.47 9.44 -29.93
N ASN A 82 -29.56 9.89 -29.31
CA ASN A 82 -30.93 9.58 -29.74
C ASN A 82 -31.13 8.06 -29.97
N ARG A 83 -30.62 7.23 -29.06
CA ARG A 83 -30.63 5.74 -29.10
C ARG A 83 -29.79 5.08 -30.19
N ARG A 84 -29.05 5.84 -31.00
CA ARG A 84 -28.09 5.32 -31.99
C ARG A 84 -26.70 5.24 -31.35
N LEU A 85 -26.05 4.08 -31.44
CA LEU A 85 -24.64 3.93 -31.06
C LEU A 85 -23.77 4.80 -31.99
N VAL A 86 -22.98 5.69 -31.41
CA VAL A 86 -22.04 6.56 -32.13
C VAL A 86 -20.63 5.98 -32.09
N GLY A 87 -20.20 5.45 -30.95
CA GLY A 87 -18.86 4.89 -30.82
C GLY A 87 -18.59 4.28 -29.46
N GLU A 88 -17.43 3.64 -29.36
CA GLU A 88 -16.91 3.02 -28.14
C GLU A 88 -15.49 3.51 -27.85
N TRP A 89 -15.11 3.45 -26.57
CA TRP A 89 -13.74 3.70 -26.13
C TRP A 89 -13.38 2.81 -24.94
N LYS A 90 -12.27 2.06 -25.06
CA LYS A 90 -11.96 0.96 -24.13
C LYS A 90 -11.05 1.36 -22.97
N TYR A 91 -10.01 2.13 -23.23
CA TYR A 91 -9.04 2.50 -22.20
C TYR A 91 -9.59 3.59 -21.27
N GLY A 92 -9.28 3.48 -19.98
CA GLY A 92 -9.86 4.34 -18.95
C GLY A 92 -9.19 5.72 -18.79
N TYR A 93 -8.01 5.92 -19.37
CA TYR A 93 -7.15 7.06 -19.02
C TYR A 93 -6.75 7.97 -20.18
N SER A 94 -6.95 7.55 -21.42
CA SER A 94 -6.75 8.38 -22.61
C SER A 94 -7.92 9.32 -22.84
N SER A 95 -7.64 10.46 -23.47
CA SER A 95 -8.67 11.39 -23.94
C SER A 95 -9.21 10.92 -25.29
N PHE A 96 -10.48 11.17 -25.60
CA PHE A 96 -11.09 10.74 -26.87
C PHE A 96 -12.23 11.66 -27.29
N GLU A 97 -12.67 11.54 -28.54
CA GLU A 97 -13.84 12.26 -29.03
C GLU A 97 -14.65 11.42 -30.01
N HIS A 98 -15.95 11.67 -30.03
CA HIS A 98 -16.89 11.09 -30.99
C HIS A 98 -17.55 12.19 -31.81
N ASP A 99 -17.60 12.00 -33.12
CA ASP A 99 -18.41 12.84 -34.01
C ASP A 99 -19.89 12.44 -33.87
N ILE A 100 -20.69 13.37 -33.37
CA ILE A 100 -22.12 13.16 -33.10
C ILE A 100 -23.00 13.84 -34.15
N THR A 101 -22.43 14.49 -35.17
CA THR A 101 -23.14 15.36 -36.13
C THR A 101 -24.32 14.66 -36.77
N ASP A 102 -24.09 13.48 -37.37
CA ASP A 102 -25.11 12.70 -38.08
C ASP A 102 -26.16 12.03 -37.17
N ALA A 103 -25.95 12.06 -35.85
CA ALA A 103 -26.87 11.49 -34.87
C ALA A 103 -27.74 12.56 -34.19
N LEU A 104 -27.39 13.84 -34.34
CA LEU A 104 -28.16 14.96 -33.83
C LEU A 104 -29.35 15.28 -34.73
N ARG A 105 -30.38 15.87 -34.13
CA ARG A 105 -31.54 16.44 -34.82
C ARG A 105 -31.79 17.87 -34.30
N PRO A 106 -32.34 18.79 -35.13
CA PRO A 106 -32.76 20.08 -34.63
C PRO A 106 -33.74 19.94 -33.45
N GLY A 107 -33.54 20.74 -32.40
CA GLY A 107 -34.32 20.67 -31.16
C GLY A 107 -33.71 19.71 -30.13
N ASP A 108 -34.54 18.94 -29.44
CA ASP A 108 -34.10 18.17 -28.28
C ASP A 108 -33.39 16.86 -28.65
N ASN A 109 -32.23 16.67 -28.03
CA ASN A 109 -31.37 15.50 -28.19
C ASN A 109 -31.09 14.87 -26.82
N GLU A 110 -30.90 13.55 -26.84
CA GLU A 110 -30.50 12.77 -25.67
C GLU A 110 -29.15 12.10 -25.93
N LEU A 111 -28.20 12.35 -25.04
CA LEU A 111 -26.93 11.66 -24.92
C LEU A 111 -27.08 10.60 -23.83
N LEU A 112 -26.61 9.39 -24.10
CA LEU A 112 -26.51 8.31 -23.12
C LEU A 112 -25.12 7.68 -23.21
N VAL A 113 -24.36 7.71 -22.12
CA VAL A 113 -23.05 7.06 -22.01
C VAL A 113 -23.18 5.85 -21.09
N LYS A 114 -22.84 4.68 -21.62
CA LYS A 114 -22.70 3.44 -20.86
C LYS A 114 -21.25 3.29 -20.43
N VAL A 115 -21.00 2.99 -19.16
CA VAL A 115 -19.65 2.78 -18.60
C VAL A 115 -19.65 1.45 -17.85
N VAL A 116 -18.77 0.52 -18.22
CA VAL A 116 -18.74 -0.83 -17.63
C VAL A 116 -17.57 -0.95 -16.65
N HIS A 117 -17.88 -1.20 -15.39
CA HIS A 117 -16.90 -1.51 -14.36
C HIS A 117 -17.02 -2.98 -13.94
N ARG A 118 -15.95 -3.75 -14.11
CA ARG A 118 -15.88 -5.15 -13.70
C ARG A 118 -14.54 -5.42 -13.02
N SER A 119 -14.56 -5.82 -11.76
CA SER A 119 -13.40 -6.09 -10.93
C SER A 119 -13.02 -7.58 -10.95
N PRO A 120 -11.73 -7.95 -10.85
CA PRO A 120 -10.56 -7.06 -10.82
C PRO A 120 -10.13 -6.63 -12.23
N ASN A 121 -10.07 -5.31 -12.45
CA ASN A 121 -9.60 -4.63 -13.66
C ASN A 121 -8.38 -3.71 -13.43
N SER A 122 -7.93 -3.57 -12.17
CA SER A 122 -6.86 -2.66 -11.75
C SER A 122 -6.18 -3.21 -10.49
N ARG A 123 -4.91 -2.85 -10.27
CA ARG A 123 -4.16 -3.16 -9.03
C ARG A 123 -4.39 -2.12 -7.93
N TRP A 124 -4.70 -0.88 -8.32
CA TRP A 124 -5.05 0.25 -7.45
C TRP A 124 -6.52 0.64 -7.65
N TYR A 125 -7.02 1.57 -6.84
CA TYR A 125 -8.36 2.13 -7.03
C TYR A 125 -8.44 2.96 -8.32
N SER A 126 -9.25 2.51 -9.26
CA SER A 126 -9.47 3.24 -10.51
C SER A 126 -10.53 4.34 -10.40
N GLY A 127 -11.46 4.21 -9.45
CA GLY A 127 -12.78 4.80 -9.54
C GLY A 127 -13.59 4.22 -10.70
N ALA A 128 -14.81 4.72 -10.90
CA ALA A 128 -15.61 4.38 -12.07
C ALA A 128 -16.56 5.50 -12.47
N GLY A 129 -16.60 5.81 -13.78
CA GLY A 129 -17.44 6.87 -14.33
C GLY A 129 -16.72 7.85 -15.24
N ILE A 130 -17.41 8.96 -15.49
CA ILE A 130 -16.87 10.10 -16.24
C ILE A 130 -16.09 10.96 -15.24
N TYR A 131 -14.91 10.48 -14.87
CA TYR A 131 -14.10 11.03 -13.76
C TYR A 131 -13.21 12.21 -14.17
N ARG A 132 -13.18 12.57 -15.45
CA ARG A 132 -12.59 13.83 -15.97
C ARG A 132 -13.60 14.64 -16.78
N ASN A 133 -13.21 15.82 -17.23
CA ASN A 133 -14.09 16.77 -17.90
C ASN A 133 -14.64 16.25 -19.24
N VAL A 134 -15.83 16.74 -19.59
CA VAL A 134 -16.49 16.57 -20.89
C VAL A 134 -16.59 17.91 -21.58
N TRP A 135 -16.34 17.93 -22.89
CA TRP A 135 -16.37 19.12 -23.72
C TRP A 135 -17.24 18.91 -24.95
N LEU A 136 -18.04 19.91 -25.29
CA LEU A 136 -18.74 19.97 -26.58
C LEU A 136 -17.92 20.85 -27.53
N LYS A 137 -17.55 20.31 -28.69
CA LYS A 137 -16.85 21.06 -29.74
C LYS A 137 -17.77 21.26 -30.93
N THR A 138 -17.88 22.49 -31.42
CA THR A 138 -18.51 22.79 -32.71
C THR A 138 -17.44 23.30 -33.68
N ARG A 139 -17.42 22.77 -34.90
CA ARG A 139 -16.44 23.09 -35.94
C ARG A 139 -17.15 23.43 -37.23
N GLY A 140 -16.63 24.42 -37.93
CA GLY A 140 -16.90 24.64 -39.35
C GLY A 140 -15.98 23.80 -40.23
N ARG A 141 -16.17 23.89 -41.55
CA ARG A 141 -15.35 23.17 -42.54
C ARG A 141 -13.86 23.53 -42.55
N THR A 142 -13.49 24.71 -42.04
CA THR A 142 -12.10 25.14 -41.87
C THR A 142 -11.76 25.19 -40.38
N HIS A 143 -10.91 24.28 -39.90
CA HIS A 143 -10.64 24.09 -38.47
C HIS A 143 -9.26 23.50 -38.17
N LEU A 144 -8.80 23.67 -36.92
CA LEU A 144 -7.59 23.01 -36.42
C LEU A 144 -7.90 21.56 -36.03
N ALA A 145 -7.01 20.64 -36.40
CA ALA A 145 -7.14 19.25 -35.98
C ALA A 145 -6.97 19.12 -34.46
N THR A 146 -7.69 18.16 -33.85
CA THR A 146 -7.54 17.87 -32.41
C THR A 146 -6.09 17.49 -32.09
N ASP A 147 -5.50 18.20 -31.14
CA ASP A 147 -4.09 18.08 -30.74
C ASP A 147 -3.10 18.19 -31.92
N GLY A 148 -3.50 18.97 -32.93
CA GLY A 148 -2.75 19.22 -34.17
C GLY A 148 -1.70 20.32 -34.08
N VAL A 149 -1.63 21.07 -32.96
CA VAL A 149 -0.59 22.08 -32.73
C VAL A 149 0.56 21.46 -31.95
N TYR A 150 1.71 21.30 -32.62
CA TYR A 150 2.91 20.69 -32.06
C TYR A 150 4.06 21.69 -32.02
N VAL A 151 4.56 21.93 -30.81
CA VAL A 151 5.57 22.96 -30.54
C VAL A 151 6.88 22.31 -30.14
N SER A 152 8.00 22.74 -30.73
CA SER A 152 9.34 22.35 -30.30
C SER A 152 10.24 23.57 -30.22
N ALA A 153 10.93 23.72 -29.09
CA ALA A 153 11.93 24.75 -28.87
C ALA A 153 13.32 24.12 -28.87
N ARG A 154 14.23 24.66 -29.70
CA ARG A 154 15.61 24.21 -29.81
C ARG A 154 16.57 25.39 -29.67
N GLN A 155 17.64 25.21 -28.92
CA GLN A 155 18.70 26.19 -28.81
C GLN A 155 19.58 26.13 -30.07
N GLU A 156 19.90 27.29 -30.64
CA GLU A 156 20.81 27.49 -31.77
C GLU A 156 21.92 28.49 -31.38
N GLU A 157 22.91 28.72 -32.26
CA GLU A 157 24.07 29.60 -31.97
C GLU A 157 23.64 31.04 -31.59
N ASP A 158 22.64 31.60 -32.27
CA ASP A 158 22.20 32.99 -32.11
C ASP A 158 20.86 33.13 -31.33
N GLY A 159 20.45 32.11 -30.56
CA GLY A 159 19.25 32.17 -29.73
C GLY A 159 18.44 30.88 -29.72
N TRP A 160 17.12 30.99 -29.80
CA TRP A 160 16.20 29.85 -29.81
C TRP A 160 15.35 29.84 -31.07
N LYS A 161 15.24 28.66 -31.68
CA LYS A 161 14.29 28.37 -32.74
C LYS A 161 13.06 27.72 -32.13
N LEU A 162 11.91 28.38 -32.28
CA LEU A 162 10.60 27.83 -31.96
C LEU A 162 9.93 27.36 -33.25
N GLU A 163 9.70 26.07 -33.37
CA GLU A 163 9.04 25.46 -34.52
C GLU A 163 7.63 25.00 -34.13
N VAL A 164 6.63 25.49 -34.86
CA VAL A 164 5.22 25.20 -34.63
C VAL A 164 4.65 24.51 -35.86
N ASP A 165 4.33 23.24 -35.72
CA ASP A 165 3.62 22.47 -36.74
C ASP A 165 2.13 22.50 -36.41
N THR A 166 1.31 22.82 -37.40
CA THR A 166 -0.14 22.88 -37.26
C THR A 166 -0.79 21.99 -38.31
N GLU A 167 -1.55 21.01 -37.85
CA GLU A 167 -2.44 20.19 -38.67
C GLU A 167 -3.84 20.85 -38.70
N LEU A 168 -4.40 21.04 -39.89
CA LEU A 168 -5.67 21.72 -40.08
C LEU A 168 -6.46 21.16 -41.27
N ASN A 169 -7.78 21.24 -41.20
CA ASN A 169 -8.67 21.00 -42.34
C ASN A 169 -9.04 22.36 -42.97
N VAL A 170 -8.85 22.50 -44.28
CA VAL A 170 -8.97 23.80 -44.97
C VAL A 170 -9.84 23.67 -46.21
N HIS A 171 -11.10 24.12 -46.09
CA HIS A 171 -12.03 24.13 -47.21
C HIS A 171 -11.96 25.43 -48.04
N GLU A 172 -11.62 26.55 -47.39
CA GLU A 172 -11.42 27.85 -48.01
C GLU A 172 -10.08 28.42 -47.57
N ASP A 173 -9.43 29.22 -48.42
CA ASP A 173 -8.17 29.89 -48.09
C ASP A 173 -8.27 30.55 -46.70
N ALA A 174 -7.25 30.31 -45.87
CA ALA A 174 -7.21 30.77 -44.50
C ALA A 174 -5.88 31.45 -44.20
N LEU A 175 -5.87 32.30 -43.17
CA LEU A 175 -4.65 32.86 -42.59
C LEU A 175 -4.38 32.16 -41.26
N LEU A 176 -3.25 31.46 -41.15
CA LEU A 176 -2.78 30.88 -39.91
C LEU A 176 -1.71 31.79 -39.31
N SER A 177 -1.90 32.22 -38.07
CA SER A 177 -0.92 33.02 -37.33
C SER A 177 -0.55 32.39 -36.00
N GLN A 178 0.73 32.51 -35.65
CA GLN A 178 1.30 32.07 -34.39
C GLN A 178 1.83 33.31 -33.67
N THR A 179 1.34 33.57 -32.47
CA THR A 179 1.79 34.70 -31.65
C THR A 179 2.31 34.18 -30.32
N LEU A 180 3.59 34.38 -30.05
CA LEU A 180 4.21 34.04 -28.77
C LEU A 180 4.12 35.23 -27.82
N LEU A 181 3.55 35.02 -26.64
CA LEU A 181 3.33 36.03 -25.61
C LEU A 181 4.12 35.70 -24.33
N HIS A 182 4.66 36.72 -23.67
CA HIS A 182 5.14 36.65 -22.30
C HIS A 182 4.36 37.66 -21.44
N GLY A 183 3.49 37.18 -20.57
CA GLY A 183 2.39 38.00 -20.04
C GLY A 183 1.55 38.55 -21.21
N ASP A 184 1.34 39.87 -21.24
CA ASP A 184 0.62 40.55 -22.33
C ASP A 184 1.55 41.03 -23.47
N ARG A 185 2.88 40.83 -23.35
CA ARG A 185 3.86 41.29 -24.34
C ARG A 185 4.02 40.30 -25.47
N VAL A 186 3.84 40.75 -26.71
CA VAL A 186 4.21 40.00 -27.92
C VAL A 186 5.72 39.87 -28.03
N VAL A 187 6.21 38.64 -28.06
CA VAL A 187 7.63 38.29 -28.22
C VAL A 187 7.96 38.06 -29.69
N ALA A 188 7.12 37.30 -30.38
CA ALA A 188 7.27 37.03 -31.80
C ALA A 188 5.89 36.74 -32.42
N THR A 189 5.77 37.02 -33.73
CA THR A 189 4.59 36.66 -34.52
C THR A 189 5.03 36.20 -35.90
N VAL A 190 4.42 35.12 -36.39
CA VAL A 190 4.54 34.67 -37.79
C VAL A 190 3.17 34.31 -38.31
N SER A 191 2.92 34.57 -39.59
CA SER A 191 1.67 34.25 -40.25
C SER A 191 1.90 33.75 -41.67
N ALA A 192 1.08 32.81 -42.12
CA ALA A 192 1.12 32.29 -43.47
C ALA A 192 -0.30 32.03 -43.98
N ARG A 193 -0.50 32.20 -45.29
CA ARG A 193 -1.73 31.77 -45.95
C ARG A 193 -1.68 30.27 -46.19
N VAL A 194 -2.78 29.60 -45.91
CA VAL A 194 -2.99 28.18 -46.21
C VAL A 194 -4.06 28.12 -47.29
N ALA A 195 -3.71 27.56 -48.44
CA ALA A 195 -4.63 27.43 -49.56
C ALA A 195 -5.65 26.32 -49.28
N ALA A 196 -6.87 26.48 -49.79
CA ALA A 196 -7.82 25.38 -49.86
C ALA A 196 -7.24 24.21 -50.67
N GLY A 197 -7.49 22.99 -50.22
CA GLY A 197 -7.05 21.77 -50.90
C GLY A 197 -8.07 20.65 -50.76
N ASP A 198 -8.01 19.69 -51.69
CA ASP A 198 -8.89 18.51 -51.69
C ASP A 198 -8.44 17.44 -50.66
N GLU A 199 -7.24 17.58 -50.10
CA GLU A 199 -6.69 16.68 -49.07
C GLU A 199 -7.24 17.05 -47.68
N PRO A 200 -7.75 16.08 -46.89
CA PRO A 200 -8.46 16.34 -45.64
C PRO A 200 -7.60 16.87 -44.48
N GLU A 201 -6.27 16.93 -44.62
CA GLU A 201 -5.36 17.43 -43.59
C GLU A 201 -4.21 18.23 -44.23
N ALA A 202 -4.33 19.55 -44.25
CA ALA A 202 -3.22 20.44 -44.56
C ALA A 202 -2.25 20.50 -43.37
N PHE A 203 -0.95 20.53 -43.66
CA PHE A 203 0.11 20.63 -42.68
C PHE A 203 0.94 21.89 -42.94
N LEU A 204 1.10 22.73 -41.93
CA LEU A 204 1.91 23.94 -42.02
C LEU A 204 2.92 23.99 -40.86
N SER A 205 4.20 24.10 -41.21
CA SER A 205 5.27 24.37 -40.24
C SER A 205 5.67 25.84 -40.31
N GLN A 206 5.68 26.51 -39.16
CA GLN A 206 6.11 27.89 -39.02
C GLN A 206 7.23 27.98 -37.98
N THR A 207 8.20 28.86 -38.23
CA THR A 207 9.36 29.05 -37.35
C THR A 207 9.40 30.48 -36.83
N MET A 208 9.80 30.64 -35.58
CA MET A 208 10.05 31.92 -34.91
C MET A 208 11.45 31.89 -34.28
N SER A 209 12.22 32.96 -34.43
CA SER A 209 13.47 33.16 -33.67
C SER A 209 13.18 33.95 -32.40
N VAL A 210 13.69 33.46 -31.27
CA VAL A 210 13.53 34.09 -29.95
C VAL A 210 14.91 34.29 -29.36
N HIS A 211 15.30 35.54 -29.11
CA HIS A 211 16.58 35.88 -28.50
C HIS A 211 16.42 36.03 -26.98
N ASP A 212 17.39 35.50 -26.24
CA ASP A 212 17.49 35.59 -24.78
C ASP A 212 16.17 35.31 -24.01
N PRO A 213 15.46 34.19 -24.27
CA PRO A 213 14.27 33.86 -23.49
C PRO A 213 14.64 33.52 -22.05
N LEU A 214 13.76 33.90 -21.11
CA LEU A 214 13.75 33.30 -19.78
C LEU A 214 13.55 31.78 -19.90
N LEU A 215 14.47 31.01 -19.30
CA LEU A 215 14.46 29.55 -19.40
C LEU A 215 13.49 28.95 -18.39
N TRP A 216 12.86 27.84 -18.77
CA TRP A 216 12.04 27.04 -17.88
C TRP A 216 12.92 26.06 -17.10
N SER A 217 12.69 25.96 -15.80
CA SER A 217 13.23 24.92 -14.92
C SER A 217 12.25 24.64 -13.76
N PRO A 218 12.45 23.55 -12.98
CA PRO A 218 11.67 23.34 -11.77
C PRO A 218 11.72 24.50 -10.77
N GLU A 219 12.82 25.23 -10.67
CA GLU A 219 12.95 26.36 -9.74
C GLU A 219 12.40 27.67 -10.33
N GLU A 220 12.58 27.85 -11.64
CA GLU A 220 12.12 29.02 -12.39
C GLU A 220 11.24 28.56 -13.57
N PRO A 221 9.95 28.25 -13.34
CA PRO A 221 9.05 27.73 -14.39
C PRO A 221 8.56 28.85 -15.32
N ASN A 222 9.48 29.52 -16.02
CA ASN A 222 9.14 30.61 -16.93
C ASN A 222 8.34 30.09 -18.13
N LEU A 223 7.10 30.55 -18.26
CA LEU A 223 6.18 30.14 -19.32
C LEU A 223 5.81 31.29 -20.25
N TYR A 224 5.77 30.96 -21.54
CA TYR A 224 5.23 31.76 -22.62
C TYR A 224 3.90 31.14 -23.08
N ARG A 225 3.04 31.95 -23.69
CA ARG A 225 1.79 31.49 -24.30
C ARG A 225 1.90 31.60 -25.80
N LEU A 226 1.84 30.47 -26.49
CA LEU A 226 1.66 30.44 -27.93
C LEU A 226 0.17 30.50 -28.25
N VAL A 227 -0.25 31.56 -28.94
CA VAL A 227 -1.61 31.73 -29.44
C VAL A 227 -1.61 31.44 -30.93
N THR A 228 -2.19 30.30 -31.30
CA THR A 228 -2.44 29.87 -32.67
C THR A 228 -3.82 30.37 -33.10
N ARG A 229 -3.89 31.26 -34.09
CA ARG A 229 -5.17 31.77 -34.63
C ARG A 229 -5.34 31.36 -36.08
N LEU A 230 -6.47 30.71 -36.35
CA LEU A 230 -6.95 30.44 -37.70
C LEU A 230 -7.99 31.50 -38.06
N GLN A 231 -7.79 32.19 -39.18
CA GLN A 231 -8.63 33.30 -39.63
C GLN A 231 -9.05 33.12 -41.09
N SER A 232 -10.08 33.83 -41.53
CA SER A 232 -10.43 33.97 -42.95
C SER A 232 -9.27 34.54 -43.76
N ALA A 233 -9.21 34.26 -45.07
CA ALA A 233 -8.14 34.74 -45.96
C ALA A 233 -7.90 36.26 -45.93
N ASP A 234 -8.94 37.05 -45.64
CA ASP A 234 -8.90 38.52 -45.52
C ASP A 234 -8.48 39.01 -44.12
N GLY A 235 -8.32 38.09 -43.16
CA GLY A 235 -7.93 38.36 -41.78
C GLY A 235 -9.02 38.99 -40.92
N GLN A 236 -10.25 39.14 -41.42
CA GLN A 236 -11.32 39.86 -40.70
C GLN A 236 -12.05 38.98 -39.67
N ALA A 237 -12.21 37.68 -39.93
CA ALA A 237 -12.92 36.76 -39.05
C ALA A 237 -11.95 35.76 -38.40
N VAL A 238 -12.00 35.63 -37.07
CA VAL A 238 -11.33 34.55 -36.35
C VAL A 238 -12.21 33.30 -36.42
N LEU A 239 -11.68 32.24 -37.03
CA LEU A 239 -12.36 30.96 -37.14
C LEU A 239 -12.12 30.11 -35.90
N GLU A 240 -10.88 30.03 -35.41
CA GLU A 240 -10.50 29.23 -34.24
C GLU A 240 -9.27 29.83 -33.55
N THR A 241 -9.17 29.62 -32.24
CA THR A 241 -7.98 29.97 -31.46
C THR A 241 -7.60 28.81 -30.55
N ALA A 242 -6.34 28.40 -30.59
CA ALA A 242 -5.74 27.45 -29.66
C ALA A 242 -4.61 28.14 -28.88
N VAL A 243 -4.47 27.77 -27.61
CA VAL A 243 -3.43 28.30 -26.72
C VAL A 243 -2.63 27.14 -26.16
N ARG A 244 -1.29 27.24 -26.19
CA ARG A 244 -0.37 26.28 -25.59
C ARG A 244 0.69 27.00 -24.75
N ASN A 245 1.08 26.37 -23.64
CA ASN A 245 2.24 26.80 -22.87
C ASN A 245 3.52 26.43 -23.62
N VAL A 246 4.51 27.32 -23.55
CA VAL A 246 5.83 27.11 -24.14
C VAL A 246 6.87 27.48 -23.08
N GLY A 247 7.81 26.57 -22.83
CA GLY A 247 8.98 26.82 -22.00
C GLY A 247 10.26 26.53 -22.79
N PHE A 248 11.25 27.40 -22.66
CA PHE A 248 12.56 27.24 -23.30
C PHE A 248 13.50 26.52 -22.33
N ARG A 249 13.94 25.30 -22.66
CA ARG A 249 14.89 24.55 -21.83
C ARG A 249 15.73 23.61 -22.67
N THR A 250 16.96 23.31 -22.23
CA THR A 250 17.75 22.21 -22.79
C THR A 250 17.73 21.04 -21.83
N ILE A 251 17.53 19.83 -22.37
CA ILE A 251 17.65 18.57 -21.63
C ILE A 251 18.75 17.75 -22.29
N GLU A 252 19.74 17.37 -21.51
CA GLU A 252 20.73 16.38 -21.92
C GLU A 252 20.72 15.21 -20.93
N LEU A 253 20.52 14.01 -21.45
CA LEU A 253 20.65 12.76 -20.71
C LEU A 253 22.01 12.17 -21.05
N VAL A 254 22.96 12.21 -20.11
CA VAL A 254 24.33 11.79 -20.35
C VAL A 254 24.63 10.55 -19.49
N PRO A 255 24.99 9.39 -20.08
CA PRO A 255 25.17 8.14 -19.33
C PRO A 255 26.06 8.30 -18.10
N GLU A 256 27.21 9.00 -18.23
CA GLU A 256 28.17 9.17 -17.15
C GLU A 256 27.86 10.31 -16.16
N ARG A 257 26.97 11.24 -16.51
CA ARG A 257 26.76 12.50 -15.75
C ARG A 257 25.33 12.66 -15.21
N GLY A 258 24.39 11.82 -15.63
CA GLY A 258 22.97 11.94 -15.32
C GLY A 258 22.28 13.02 -16.16
N LEU A 259 21.33 13.73 -15.55
CA LEU A 259 20.55 14.79 -16.19
C LEU A 259 21.26 16.14 -16.11
N LEU A 260 21.39 16.82 -17.25
CA LEU A 260 21.70 18.24 -17.32
C LEU A 260 20.46 18.99 -17.83
N LEU A 261 19.99 19.94 -17.04
CA LEU A 261 18.92 20.86 -17.40
C LEU A 261 19.50 22.27 -17.53
N ASN A 262 19.38 22.90 -18.69
CA ASN A 262 19.97 24.21 -18.97
C ASN A 262 21.49 24.25 -18.68
N GLY A 263 22.19 23.14 -18.95
CA GLY A 263 23.63 22.96 -18.69
C GLY A 263 24.01 22.68 -17.23
N VAL A 264 23.04 22.71 -16.30
CA VAL A 264 23.25 22.46 -14.86
C VAL A 264 22.84 21.03 -14.52
N ARG A 265 23.67 20.34 -13.73
CA ARG A 265 23.36 18.98 -13.27
C ARG A 265 22.20 19.01 -12.29
N LEU A 266 21.21 18.16 -12.53
CA LEU A 266 20.02 18.02 -11.70
C LEU A 266 19.80 16.53 -11.40
N LYS A 267 19.51 16.17 -10.15
CA LYS A 267 18.92 14.86 -9.83
C LYS A 267 17.40 14.98 -9.80
N LEU A 268 16.73 13.96 -10.32
CA LEU A 268 15.29 13.80 -10.17
C LEU A 268 15.01 13.36 -8.73
N ASN A 269 14.46 14.29 -7.97
CA ASN A 269 13.86 14.05 -6.66
C ASN A 269 12.36 13.83 -6.93
N GLY A 270 12.06 12.65 -7.46
CA GLY A 270 10.75 12.33 -8.03
C GLY A 270 9.85 11.55 -7.09
N VAL A 271 8.55 11.60 -7.37
CA VAL A 271 7.54 10.74 -6.74
C VAL A 271 6.64 10.09 -7.79
N CYS A 272 6.24 8.85 -7.57
CA CYS A 272 5.15 8.19 -8.29
C CYS A 272 3.81 8.66 -7.70
N GLU A 273 2.87 9.02 -8.57
CA GLU A 273 1.54 9.51 -8.18
C GLU A 273 0.44 8.77 -8.94
N HIS A 274 -0.46 8.14 -8.18
CA HIS A 274 -1.76 7.68 -8.68
C HIS A 274 -2.76 8.84 -8.83
N HIS A 275 -3.84 8.61 -9.58
CA HIS A 275 -4.76 9.66 -10.04
C HIS A 275 -5.88 10.03 -9.06
N ASP A 276 -6.21 9.19 -8.07
CA ASP A 276 -7.25 9.51 -7.11
C ASP A 276 -6.86 10.71 -6.23
N LEU A 277 -7.84 11.44 -5.73
CA LEU A 277 -7.68 12.64 -4.90
C LEU A 277 -8.25 12.41 -3.49
N GLY A 278 -7.98 11.23 -2.90
CA GLY A 278 -8.41 10.87 -1.55
C GLY A 278 -9.94 10.81 -1.43
N ALA A 279 -10.53 11.56 -0.50
CA ALA A 279 -11.99 11.62 -0.33
C ALA A 279 -12.79 12.12 -1.54
N LEU A 280 -12.15 12.69 -2.57
CA LEU A 280 -12.80 13.02 -3.84
C LEU A 280 -12.90 11.80 -4.78
N GLY A 281 -12.14 10.74 -4.53
CA GLY A 281 -12.03 9.57 -5.41
C GLY A 281 -11.32 9.93 -6.70
N ALA A 282 -11.72 9.31 -7.80
CA ALA A 282 -11.17 9.62 -9.12
C ALA A 282 -11.72 10.93 -9.71
N ALA A 283 -12.78 11.52 -9.16
CA ALA A 283 -13.37 12.76 -9.69
C ALA A 283 -12.36 13.91 -9.69
N PHE A 284 -11.81 14.20 -10.87
CA PHE A 284 -10.64 15.06 -11.00
C PHE A 284 -10.96 16.51 -10.62
N ASN A 285 -10.06 17.13 -9.84
CA ASN A 285 -10.15 18.54 -9.46
C ASN A 285 -8.76 19.19 -9.49
N LYS A 286 -8.62 20.28 -10.27
CA LYS A 286 -7.35 20.99 -10.46
C LYS A 286 -6.82 21.61 -9.16
N GLU A 287 -7.68 22.12 -8.29
CA GLU A 287 -7.25 22.75 -7.03
C GLU A 287 -6.77 21.72 -6.00
N ALA A 288 -7.40 20.55 -5.94
CA ALA A 288 -6.90 19.43 -5.13
C ALA A 288 -5.51 18.98 -5.59
N LEU A 289 -5.30 18.85 -6.90
CA LEU A 289 -3.99 18.49 -7.44
C LEU A 289 -2.95 19.61 -7.22
N ARG A 290 -3.32 20.88 -7.39
CA ARG A 290 -2.47 22.04 -7.09
C ARG A 290 -2.00 22.02 -5.64
N ARG A 291 -2.88 21.69 -4.69
CA ARG A 291 -2.53 21.48 -3.28
C ARG A 291 -1.50 20.36 -3.13
N ARG A 292 -1.69 19.20 -3.77
CA ARG A 292 -0.72 18.09 -3.71
C ARG A 292 0.65 18.49 -4.23
N PHE A 293 0.68 19.18 -5.37
CA PHE A 293 1.92 19.68 -5.98
C PHE A 293 2.64 20.68 -5.07
N ALA A 294 1.91 21.56 -4.39
CA ALA A 294 2.50 22.49 -3.43
C ALA A 294 3.21 21.75 -2.28
N ILE A 295 2.54 20.74 -1.70
CA ILE A 295 3.10 19.92 -0.60
C ILE A 295 4.36 19.16 -1.06
N LEU A 296 4.33 18.58 -2.27
CA LEU A 296 5.50 17.90 -2.86
C LEU A 296 6.65 18.87 -3.11
N LYS A 297 6.34 20.09 -3.59
CA LYS A 297 7.35 21.12 -3.82
C LYS A 297 8.00 21.58 -2.52
N GLU A 298 7.21 21.69 -1.45
CA GLU A 298 7.72 21.94 -0.10
C GLU A 298 8.61 20.81 0.42
N MET A 299 8.33 19.56 0.03
CA MET A 299 9.20 18.40 0.31
C MET A 299 10.54 18.46 -0.45
N GLY A 300 10.67 19.32 -1.46
CA GLY A 300 11.84 19.36 -2.34
C GLY A 300 11.73 18.45 -3.56
N ALA A 301 10.55 17.90 -3.85
CA ALA A 301 10.31 17.15 -5.07
C ALA A 301 10.39 18.08 -6.30
N ASN A 302 10.97 17.58 -7.38
CA ASN A 302 11.12 18.32 -8.64
C ASN A 302 10.62 17.53 -9.88
N ALA A 303 10.18 16.29 -9.67
CA ALA A 303 9.68 15.44 -10.75
C ALA A 303 8.50 14.57 -10.31
N ILE A 304 7.66 14.17 -11.26
CA ILE A 304 6.49 13.31 -11.06
C ILE A 304 6.49 12.20 -12.12
N ARG A 305 6.21 10.97 -11.69
CA ARG A 305 5.90 9.85 -12.58
C ARG A 305 4.41 9.52 -12.45
N THR A 306 3.70 9.50 -13.57
CA THR A 306 2.22 9.31 -13.59
C THR A 306 1.87 7.82 -13.53
N ALA A 307 2.18 7.20 -12.41
CA ALA A 307 2.03 5.77 -12.19
C ALA A 307 0.55 5.32 -12.21
N HIS A 308 0.09 4.42 -13.08
CA HIS A 308 0.77 3.88 -14.27
C HIS A 308 -0.11 4.07 -15.50
N ASN A 309 -0.50 5.32 -15.74
CA ASN A 309 -1.49 5.66 -16.74
C ASN A 309 -1.36 7.11 -17.22
N MET A 310 -1.99 7.35 -18.37
CA MET A 310 -2.02 8.66 -19.02
C MET A 310 -2.63 9.70 -18.06
N PRO A 311 -1.93 10.83 -17.81
CA PRO A 311 -2.40 11.82 -16.83
C PRO A 311 -3.62 12.57 -17.32
N ALA A 312 -4.27 13.32 -16.42
CA ALA A 312 -5.25 14.32 -16.83
C ALA A 312 -4.52 15.47 -17.57
N PRO A 313 -5.15 16.12 -18.56
CA PRO A 313 -4.55 17.28 -19.24
C PRO A 313 -4.08 18.36 -18.26
N GLU A 314 -4.90 18.66 -17.25
CA GLU A 314 -4.62 19.69 -16.26
C GLU A 314 -3.46 19.34 -15.32
N LEU A 315 -3.07 18.06 -15.20
CA LEU A 315 -1.86 17.67 -14.48
C LEU A 315 -0.61 18.18 -15.20
N MET A 316 -0.57 18.05 -16.53
CA MET A 316 0.54 18.53 -17.34
C MET A 316 0.61 20.07 -17.31
N ASP A 317 -0.54 20.75 -17.38
CA ASP A 317 -0.61 22.21 -17.21
C ASP A 317 -0.06 22.63 -15.84
N LEU A 318 -0.46 21.96 -14.75
CA LEU A 318 0.06 22.27 -13.41
C LEU A 318 1.55 21.98 -13.28
N ALA A 319 2.05 20.92 -13.92
CA ALA A 319 3.47 20.59 -13.89
C ALA A 319 4.31 21.65 -14.61
N ASP A 320 3.81 22.19 -15.72
CA ASP A 320 4.41 23.34 -16.40
C ASP A 320 4.42 24.58 -15.50
N GLU A 321 3.26 24.91 -14.91
CA GLU A 321 3.04 26.11 -14.07
C GLU A 321 3.88 26.08 -12.79
N MET A 322 3.98 24.92 -12.14
CA MET A 322 4.58 24.76 -10.80
C MET A 322 6.02 24.23 -10.84
N GLY A 323 6.54 23.94 -12.04
CA GLY A 323 7.90 23.49 -12.25
C GLY A 323 8.13 22.05 -11.77
N PHE A 324 7.50 21.08 -12.42
CA PHE A 324 7.80 19.65 -12.26
C PHE A 324 8.23 19.06 -13.60
N LEU A 325 9.29 18.24 -13.58
CA LEU A 325 9.59 17.35 -14.70
C LEU A 325 8.66 16.14 -14.65
N VAL A 326 8.18 15.65 -15.79
CA VAL A 326 7.19 14.57 -15.83
C VAL A 326 7.70 13.37 -16.63
N VAL A 327 7.70 12.21 -15.99
CA VAL A 327 7.71 10.90 -16.67
C VAL A 327 6.25 10.50 -16.87
N SER A 328 5.73 10.79 -18.05
CA SER A 328 4.35 10.45 -18.42
C SER A 328 4.32 8.98 -18.80
N GLU A 329 3.35 8.22 -18.33
CA GLU A 329 3.31 6.76 -18.49
C GLU A 329 2.02 6.28 -19.15
N ALA A 330 2.12 5.31 -20.06
CA ALA A 330 0.97 4.82 -20.81
C ALA A 330 0.30 3.59 -20.19
N PHE A 331 1.07 2.57 -19.80
CA PHE A 331 0.52 1.23 -19.58
C PHE A 331 1.08 0.52 -18.35
N ASP A 332 0.21 -0.17 -17.62
CA ASP A 332 0.58 -1.13 -16.56
C ASP A 332 0.60 -2.58 -17.06
N MET A 333 0.09 -2.84 -18.26
CA MET A 333 0.08 -4.16 -18.90
C MET A 333 0.12 -4.02 -20.43
N TRP A 334 0.71 -5.00 -21.12
CA TRP A 334 0.67 -5.10 -22.59
C TRP A 334 -0.28 -6.22 -23.03
N GLU A 335 0.23 -7.26 -23.70
CA GLU A 335 -0.60 -8.38 -24.17
C GLU A 335 -0.92 -9.36 -23.04
N ARG A 336 -0.09 -9.44 -22.00
CA ARG A 336 -0.30 -10.31 -20.85
C ARG A 336 -0.97 -9.54 -19.71
N PRO A 337 -2.12 -10.02 -19.18
CA PRO A 337 -2.83 -9.34 -18.10
C PRO A 337 -2.08 -9.42 -16.78
N LYS A 338 -2.26 -8.39 -15.93
CA LYS A 338 -1.97 -8.45 -14.49
C LYS A 338 -3.22 -8.84 -13.69
N THR A 339 -4.40 -8.51 -14.20
CA THR A 339 -5.71 -8.90 -13.64
C THR A 339 -6.69 -9.35 -14.75
N PRO A 340 -7.73 -10.14 -14.44
CA PRO A 340 -8.61 -10.72 -15.46
C PRO A 340 -9.33 -9.72 -16.39
N TYR A 341 -9.62 -8.50 -15.93
CA TYR A 341 -10.43 -7.52 -16.68
C TYR A 341 -9.71 -6.21 -17.01
N ASP A 342 -8.37 -6.18 -16.85
CA ASP A 342 -7.56 -5.01 -17.20
C ASP A 342 -7.49 -4.74 -18.72
N TYR A 343 -6.62 -3.80 -19.10
CA TYR A 343 -6.48 -3.34 -20.47
C TYR A 343 -5.86 -4.36 -21.43
N ALA A 344 -5.22 -5.44 -20.95
CA ALA A 344 -4.57 -6.41 -21.82
C ALA A 344 -5.53 -7.04 -22.85
N ARG A 345 -6.82 -7.17 -22.51
CA ARG A 345 -7.87 -7.66 -23.41
C ARG A 345 -8.19 -6.73 -24.59
N PHE A 346 -7.76 -5.47 -24.53
CA PHE A 346 -7.96 -4.47 -25.57
C PHE A 346 -6.66 -4.04 -26.25
N PHE A 347 -5.51 -4.27 -25.60
CA PHE A 347 -4.19 -3.75 -25.99
C PHE A 347 -3.87 -3.94 -27.47
N LYS A 348 -4.05 -5.14 -28.03
CA LYS A 348 -3.71 -5.44 -29.42
C LYS A 348 -4.43 -4.57 -30.45
N GLU A 349 -5.67 -4.17 -30.15
CA GLU A 349 -6.51 -3.39 -31.05
C GLU A 349 -6.42 -1.89 -30.77
N TRP A 350 -6.21 -1.51 -29.50
CA TRP A 350 -6.37 -0.13 -29.04
C TRP A 350 -5.06 0.59 -28.72
N ALA A 351 -3.95 -0.10 -28.48
CA ALA A 351 -2.71 0.53 -27.99
C ALA A 351 -2.21 1.67 -28.89
N ALA A 352 -2.27 1.50 -30.23
CA ALA A 352 -1.85 2.55 -31.16
C ALA A 352 -2.77 3.79 -31.11
N VAL A 353 -4.09 3.57 -30.93
CA VAL A 353 -5.07 4.65 -30.81
C VAL A 353 -4.84 5.43 -29.51
N ASP A 354 -4.56 4.72 -28.42
CA ASP A 354 -4.28 5.31 -27.11
C ASP A 354 -2.95 6.05 -27.10
N VAL A 355 -1.88 5.49 -27.68
CA VAL A 355 -0.58 6.18 -27.83
C VAL A 355 -0.73 7.44 -28.69
N ARG A 356 -1.49 7.38 -29.79
CA ARG A 356 -1.80 8.57 -30.61
C ARG A 356 -2.45 9.66 -29.77
N SER A 357 -3.48 9.34 -29.00
CA SER A 357 -4.18 10.30 -28.14
C SER A 357 -3.23 10.94 -27.12
N TRP A 358 -2.54 10.10 -26.36
CA TRP A 358 -1.64 10.50 -25.28
C TRP A 358 -0.49 11.38 -25.76
N VAL A 359 0.29 10.91 -26.73
CA VAL A 359 1.50 11.60 -27.18
C VAL A 359 1.13 12.91 -27.83
N ARG A 360 0.10 12.95 -28.69
CA ARG A 360 -0.28 14.18 -29.39
C ARG A 360 -0.77 15.27 -28.45
N ARG A 361 -1.52 14.88 -27.41
CA ARG A 361 -2.00 15.79 -26.37
C ARG A 361 -0.83 16.40 -25.59
N ASP A 362 0.14 15.59 -25.19
CA ASP A 362 1.13 15.96 -24.17
C ASP A 362 2.51 16.40 -24.75
N ARG A 363 2.82 16.12 -26.02
CA ARG A 363 4.15 16.32 -26.66
C ARG A 363 4.71 17.74 -26.67
N SER A 364 3.91 18.76 -26.36
CA SER A 364 4.35 20.16 -26.36
C SER A 364 4.62 20.72 -24.96
N HIS A 365 4.38 19.95 -23.89
CA HIS A 365 4.52 20.45 -22.53
C HIS A 365 5.99 20.66 -22.12
N PRO A 366 6.35 21.83 -21.55
CA PRO A 366 7.67 22.04 -21.02
C PRO A 366 8.03 21.21 -19.78
N SER A 367 7.05 20.61 -19.10
CA SER A 367 7.31 19.68 -18.01
C SER A 367 7.75 18.29 -18.49
N LEU A 368 7.37 17.87 -19.71
CA LEU A 368 7.57 16.51 -20.19
C LEU A 368 9.07 16.15 -20.29
N LEU A 369 9.48 15.05 -19.64
CA LEU A 369 10.86 14.56 -19.68
C LEU A 369 10.96 13.23 -20.44
N LEU A 370 10.12 12.24 -20.07
CA LEU A 370 10.15 10.90 -20.65
C LEU A 370 8.73 10.39 -20.96
N TRP A 371 8.64 9.56 -21.98
CA TRP A 371 7.48 8.71 -22.30
C TRP A 371 7.72 7.29 -21.81
N SER A 372 7.09 6.88 -20.71
CA SER A 372 7.14 5.50 -20.23
C SER A 372 6.09 4.65 -20.94
N ILE A 373 6.53 3.66 -21.71
CA ILE A 373 5.65 2.77 -22.48
C ILE A 373 5.17 1.56 -21.67
N GLY A 374 5.62 1.41 -20.42
CA GLY A 374 5.22 0.27 -19.60
C GLY A 374 5.85 0.25 -18.21
N ASN A 375 5.07 -0.18 -17.21
CA ASN A 375 5.52 -0.47 -15.86
C ASN A 375 5.43 -1.97 -15.52
N GLU A 376 6.54 -2.57 -15.06
CA GLU A 376 6.62 -3.95 -14.58
C GLU A 376 5.91 -4.95 -15.52
N ILE A 377 6.20 -4.81 -16.81
CA ILE A 377 5.49 -5.53 -17.85
C ILE A 377 6.02 -6.96 -17.94
N TYR A 378 5.15 -7.94 -17.64
CA TYR A 378 5.47 -9.37 -17.73
C TYR A 378 6.05 -9.77 -19.09
N ASP A 379 5.51 -9.23 -20.19
CA ASP A 379 5.99 -9.49 -21.56
C ASP A 379 7.49 -9.22 -21.75
N THR A 380 8.05 -8.19 -21.09
CA THR A 380 9.47 -7.82 -21.24
C THR A 380 10.43 -8.88 -20.70
N HIS A 381 9.97 -9.71 -19.76
CA HIS A 381 10.74 -10.78 -19.17
C HIS A 381 10.46 -12.13 -19.85
N ALA A 382 9.22 -12.36 -20.26
CA ALA A 382 8.73 -13.66 -20.70
C ALA A 382 9.51 -14.25 -21.89
N ASP A 383 9.57 -13.55 -23.02
CA ASP A 383 10.13 -14.06 -24.29
C ASP A 383 10.40 -12.94 -25.30
N GLU A 384 10.90 -13.30 -26.50
CA GLU A 384 11.27 -12.38 -27.60
C GLU A 384 10.13 -11.45 -28.06
N ARG A 385 8.88 -11.83 -27.79
CA ARG A 385 7.71 -10.99 -28.10
C ARG A 385 7.74 -9.68 -27.32
N GLY A 386 8.30 -9.67 -26.10
CA GLY A 386 8.48 -8.45 -25.30
C GLY A 386 9.29 -7.39 -26.03
N GLN A 387 10.37 -7.78 -26.70
CA GLN A 387 11.24 -6.88 -27.46
C GLN A 387 10.53 -6.36 -28.71
N GLU A 388 9.72 -7.18 -29.39
CA GLU A 388 8.91 -6.76 -30.54
C GLU A 388 7.89 -5.69 -30.14
N VAL A 389 7.13 -5.92 -29.06
CA VAL A 389 6.14 -4.95 -28.56
C VAL A 389 6.84 -3.68 -28.06
N THR A 390 8.01 -3.80 -27.44
CA THR A 390 8.83 -2.64 -27.03
C THR A 390 9.17 -1.75 -28.24
N ARG A 391 9.65 -2.34 -29.36
CA ARG A 391 9.96 -1.59 -30.59
C ARG A 391 8.70 -0.95 -31.18
N MET A 392 7.62 -1.71 -31.26
CA MET A 392 6.34 -1.24 -31.78
C MET A 392 5.84 0.00 -31.03
N LEU A 393 5.83 -0.03 -29.69
CA LEU A 393 5.38 1.11 -28.87
C LEU A 393 6.33 2.30 -28.99
N MET A 394 7.65 2.06 -29.00
CA MET A 394 8.65 3.12 -29.17
C MET A 394 8.52 3.81 -30.55
N GLU A 395 8.25 3.04 -31.61
CA GLU A 395 7.98 3.56 -32.95
C GLU A 395 6.67 4.34 -33.01
N GLU A 396 5.61 3.86 -32.35
CA GLU A 396 4.32 4.56 -32.31
C GLU A 396 4.42 5.89 -31.53
N VAL A 397 5.21 5.94 -30.44
CA VAL A 397 5.51 7.20 -29.75
C VAL A 397 6.25 8.16 -30.68
N ARG A 398 7.31 7.70 -31.36
CA ARG A 398 8.11 8.53 -32.29
C ARG A 398 7.31 9.03 -33.49
N LYS A 399 6.36 8.25 -33.97
CA LYS A 399 5.43 8.68 -35.03
C LYS A 399 4.59 9.89 -34.60
N HIS A 400 4.31 10.02 -33.31
CA HIS A 400 3.50 11.12 -32.76
C HIS A 400 4.32 12.22 -32.07
N ASP A 401 5.58 11.97 -31.69
CA ASP A 401 6.56 12.97 -31.23
C ASP A 401 7.83 12.95 -32.11
N PRO A 402 7.73 13.27 -33.42
CA PRO A 402 8.84 13.11 -34.36
C PRO A 402 9.98 14.11 -34.18
N LYS A 403 9.77 15.22 -33.46
CA LYS A 403 10.86 16.13 -33.07
C LYS A 403 11.57 15.67 -31.80
N GLU A 404 11.10 14.58 -31.19
CA GLU A 404 11.67 13.99 -29.97
C GLU A 404 11.75 15.02 -28.84
N ASN A 405 10.61 15.64 -28.49
CA ASN A 405 10.55 16.53 -27.34
C ASN A 405 10.80 15.77 -26.02
N ALA A 406 10.58 14.45 -26.01
CA ALA A 406 10.96 13.55 -24.92
C ALA A 406 11.54 12.22 -25.41
N ARG A 407 12.22 11.49 -24.51
CA ARG A 407 12.78 10.16 -24.78
C ARG A 407 11.83 9.06 -24.28
N VAL A 408 11.86 7.91 -24.94
CA VAL A 408 11.07 6.73 -24.53
C VAL A 408 11.82 5.96 -23.45
N THR A 409 11.10 5.46 -22.44
CA THR A 409 11.62 4.66 -21.32
C THR A 409 10.67 3.50 -20.98
N ILE A 410 11.15 2.58 -20.15
CA ILE A 410 10.34 1.60 -19.40
C ILE A 410 10.65 1.71 -17.90
N GLY A 411 9.75 1.24 -17.04
CA GLY A 411 10.04 0.97 -15.63
C GLY A 411 9.95 -0.53 -15.35
N SER A 412 11.04 -1.16 -14.88
CA SER A 412 11.11 -2.62 -14.79
C SER A 412 11.68 -3.12 -13.45
N ASN A 413 10.93 -4.00 -12.80
CA ASN A 413 11.40 -4.86 -11.70
C ASN A 413 12.06 -6.16 -12.20
N TYR A 414 12.12 -6.36 -13.52
CA TYR A 414 12.72 -7.52 -14.17
C TYR A 414 14.15 -7.28 -14.69
N MET A 415 14.78 -6.17 -14.31
CA MET A 415 16.18 -5.89 -14.69
C MET A 415 17.22 -6.98 -14.33
N PRO A 416 17.02 -7.84 -13.31
CA PRO A 416 17.88 -9.01 -13.10
C PRO A 416 17.93 -10.01 -14.27
N TRP A 417 16.90 -10.03 -15.13
CA TRP A 417 16.77 -11.01 -16.21
C TRP A 417 17.19 -10.45 -17.59
N GLU A 418 17.79 -11.31 -18.41
CA GLU A 418 18.37 -10.94 -19.70
C GLU A 418 17.35 -10.35 -20.69
N ASN A 419 16.14 -10.92 -20.78
CA ASN A 419 15.12 -10.43 -21.72
C ASN A 419 14.68 -9.00 -21.41
N ALA A 420 14.53 -8.65 -20.13
CA ALA A 420 14.19 -7.29 -19.73
C ALA A 420 15.35 -6.33 -20.04
N ARG A 421 16.61 -6.76 -19.82
CA ARG A 421 17.79 -6.00 -20.24
C ARG A 421 17.83 -5.76 -21.76
N LYS A 422 17.44 -6.75 -22.57
CA LYS A 422 17.29 -6.56 -24.03
C LYS A 422 16.21 -5.53 -24.39
N CYS A 423 15.13 -5.44 -23.61
CA CYS A 423 14.12 -4.39 -23.80
C CYS A 423 14.65 -3.01 -23.39
N ALA A 424 15.38 -2.92 -22.28
CA ALA A 424 16.07 -1.70 -21.84
C ALA A 424 17.10 -1.23 -22.89
N ASP A 425 17.80 -2.17 -23.54
CA ASP A 425 18.75 -1.87 -24.61
C ASP A 425 18.08 -1.27 -25.86
N ILE A 426 16.80 -1.55 -26.11
CA ILE A 426 16.05 -0.97 -27.23
C ILE A 426 15.73 0.51 -26.96
N VAL A 427 15.27 0.83 -25.75
CA VAL A 427 14.86 2.20 -25.38
C VAL A 427 16.04 3.08 -24.96
N LYS A 428 17.15 2.47 -24.50
CA LYS A 428 18.37 3.10 -23.94
C LYS A 428 18.18 3.93 -22.67
N VAL A 429 16.96 4.36 -22.36
CA VAL A 429 16.59 4.93 -21.04
C VAL A 429 15.99 3.82 -20.18
N ALA A 430 16.82 3.28 -19.29
CA ALA A 430 16.51 2.11 -18.46
C ALA A 430 16.01 2.57 -17.08
N GLY A 431 14.70 2.42 -16.83
CA GLY A 431 14.09 2.63 -15.53
C GLY A 431 14.09 1.36 -14.69
N TYR A 432 14.59 1.48 -13.46
CA TYR A 432 14.70 0.40 -12.50
C TYR A 432 13.66 0.55 -11.39
N ASN A 433 12.87 -0.50 -11.16
CA ASN A 433 12.03 -0.62 -9.98
C ASN A 433 12.76 -1.47 -8.93
N TYR A 434 13.03 -0.90 -7.75
CA TYR A 434 13.58 -1.60 -6.56
C TYR A 434 14.87 -2.40 -6.81
N ALA A 435 15.72 -1.88 -7.68
CA ALA A 435 16.86 -2.58 -8.25
C ALA A 435 18.16 -1.76 -8.22
N GLU A 436 18.27 -0.84 -7.27
CA GLU A 436 19.42 0.06 -7.04
C GLU A 436 20.74 -0.70 -6.92
N LYS A 437 20.68 -1.93 -6.37
CA LYS A 437 21.85 -2.83 -6.26
C LYS A 437 22.52 -3.17 -7.59
N TYR A 438 21.80 -3.06 -8.72
CA TYR A 438 22.33 -3.36 -10.05
C TYR A 438 22.85 -2.12 -10.80
N TYR A 439 22.67 -0.91 -10.29
CA TYR A 439 22.98 0.32 -11.02
C TYR A 439 24.43 0.35 -11.52
N ARG A 440 25.40 0.11 -10.63
CA ARG A 440 26.83 0.13 -11.01
C ARG A 440 27.17 -0.97 -11.99
N GLN A 441 26.72 -2.20 -11.70
CA GLN A 441 27.02 -3.34 -12.55
C GLN A 441 26.52 -3.10 -13.98
N HIS A 442 25.25 -2.74 -14.15
CA HIS A 442 24.69 -2.53 -15.48
C HIS A 442 25.22 -1.25 -16.14
N HIS A 443 25.59 -0.21 -15.39
CA HIS A 443 26.29 0.96 -15.95
C HIS A 443 27.64 0.57 -16.57
N GLU A 444 28.40 -0.29 -15.90
CA GLU A 444 29.67 -0.81 -16.40
C GLU A 444 29.50 -1.75 -17.61
N GLU A 445 28.47 -2.60 -17.60
CA GLU A 445 28.15 -3.53 -18.69
C GLU A 445 27.54 -2.83 -19.92
N HIS A 446 26.80 -1.73 -19.69
CA HIS A 446 26.06 -0.98 -20.70
C HIS A 446 26.34 0.54 -20.58
N PRO A 447 27.55 1.01 -20.94
CA PRO A 447 27.96 2.40 -20.75
C PRO A 447 27.19 3.42 -21.61
N ASP A 448 26.38 2.95 -22.56
CA ASP A 448 25.50 3.78 -23.39
C ASP A 448 24.08 3.92 -22.81
N TRP A 449 23.76 3.24 -21.70
CA TRP A 449 22.45 3.33 -21.07
C TRP A 449 22.32 4.58 -20.19
N ILE A 450 21.14 5.17 -20.22
CA ILE A 450 20.71 6.17 -19.24
C ILE A 450 19.95 5.46 -18.14
N ILE A 451 20.48 5.49 -16.91
CA ILE A 451 19.89 4.79 -15.76
C ILE A 451 19.15 5.76 -14.85
N TYR A 452 18.01 5.33 -14.31
CA TYR A 452 17.34 6.01 -13.20
C TYR A 452 16.43 5.04 -12.42
N GLY A 453 16.08 5.41 -11.19
CA GLY A 453 15.08 4.70 -10.40
C GLY A 453 13.68 5.09 -10.83
N SER A 454 13.02 4.29 -11.66
CA SER A 454 11.62 4.51 -12.04
C SER A 454 10.66 4.25 -10.89
N GLU A 455 11.06 3.44 -9.91
CA GLU A 455 10.29 3.18 -8.69
C GLU A 455 11.22 2.73 -7.56
N THR A 456 11.16 3.40 -6.41
CA THR A 456 12.10 3.22 -5.29
C THR A 456 11.38 3.33 -3.93
N ALA A 457 12.09 3.07 -2.84
CA ALA A 457 11.57 3.07 -1.46
C ALA A 457 10.56 1.95 -1.16
N SER A 458 9.25 2.15 -1.36
CA SER A 458 8.19 1.20 -0.93
C SER A 458 8.33 0.76 0.54
N VAL A 459 8.68 1.72 1.40
CA VAL A 459 8.65 1.57 2.87
C VAL A 459 7.27 2.00 3.35
N VAL A 460 6.58 1.13 4.08
CA VAL A 460 5.19 1.37 4.50
C VAL A 460 5.13 2.04 5.87
N GLN A 461 4.13 2.89 6.09
CA GLN A 461 4.01 3.70 7.30
C GLN A 461 2.61 4.32 7.44
N SER A 462 2.22 4.58 8.70
CA SER A 462 0.95 5.21 9.07
C SER A 462 1.22 6.45 9.92
N ARG A 463 0.50 7.54 9.64
CA ARG A 463 0.75 8.84 10.28
C ARG A 463 0.54 8.75 11.80
N GLY A 464 1.57 9.10 12.57
CA GLY A 464 1.49 9.14 14.04
C GLY A 464 1.44 7.76 14.72
N VAL A 465 1.80 6.68 14.02
CA VAL A 465 1.88 5.33 14.59
C VAL A 465 3.34 4.92 14.77
N TYR A 466 3.71 4.49 15.98
CA TYR A 466 5.08 4.16 16.35
C TYR A 466 5.16 2.80 17.02
N HIS A 467 5.82 1.84 16.36
CA HIS A 467 6.02 0.48 16.88
C HIS A 467 7.47 0.33 17.32
N PHE A 468 7.67 0.35 18.64
CA PHE A 468 9.00 0.27 19.25
C PHE A 468 9.45 -1.19 19.45
N PRO A 469 10.77 -1.47 19.36
CA PRO A 469 11.86 -0.52 19.17
C PRO A 469 12.26 -0.32 17.70
N PHE A 470 12.91 0.82 17.37
CA PHE A 470 13.34 1.17 16.01
C PHE A 470 14.27 0.12 15.37
N GLU A 471 15.14 -0.53 16.16
CA GLU A 471 16.09 -1.51 15.62
C GLU A 471 15.44 -2.81 15.15
N ARG A 472 14.17 -3.03 15.48
CA ARG A 472 13.42 -4.20 15.03
C ARG A 472 12.57 -3.86 13.84
N SER A 473 12.69 -4.70 12.82
CA SER A 473 11.86 -4.61 11.64
C SER A 473 10.48 -5.19 11.93
N ILE A 474 9.44 -4.38 11.73
CA ILE A 474 8.05 -4.72 12.03
C ILE A 474 7.23 -4.34 10.80
N LEU A 475 6.97 -5.31 9.92
CA LEU A 475 6.16 -5.06 8.73
C LEU A 475 4.65 -5.05 9.06
N THR A 476 4.21 -5.94 9.94
CA THR A 476 2.80 -6.08 10.33
C THR A 476 2.64 -6.15 11.85
N ASP A 477 1.70 -5.39 12.41
CA ASP A 477 1.23 -5.50 13.79
C ASP A 477 -0.31 -5.66 13.89
N ASP A 478 -0.82 -5.90 15.11
CA ASP A 478 -2.22 -6.27 15.41
C ASP A 478 -3.23 -5.13 15.14
N ASP A 479 -2.78 -3.88 15.12
CA ASP A 479 -3.60 -2.69 14.85
C ASP A 479 -3.85 -2.45 13.34
N GLU A 480 -3.28 -3.30 12.49
CA GLU A 480 -3.26 -3.16 11.03
C GLU A 480 -2.63 -1.85 10.54
N GLN A 481 -1.69 -1.29 11.31
CA GLN A 481 -0.94 -0.10 10.95
C GLN A 481 0.53 -0.42 10.69
N CYS A 482 1.23 0.50 10.04
CA CYS A 482 2.68 0.42 9.81
C CYS A 482 3.39 1.57 10.53
N SER A 483 4.60 1.35 11.03
CA SER A 483 5.26 2.36 11.86
C SER A 483 5.91 3.49 11.06
N ALA A 484 5.66 4.73 11.49
CA ALA A 484 6.35 5.93 11.01
C ALA A 484 7.79 6.09 11.58
N LEU A 485 8.27 5.18 12.44
CA LEU A 485 9.68 5.16 12.85
C LEU A 485 10.62 4.82 11.67
N GLY A 486 10.09 4.26 10.57
CA GLY A 486 10.87 3.85 9.40
C GLY A 486 11.39 2.41 9.46
N ASN A 487 10.83 1.57 10.33
CA ASN A 487 11.21 0.17 10.55
C ASN A 487 10.23 -0.85 9.95
N SER A 488 9.36 -0.44 9.03
CA SER A 488 8.42 -1.31 8.30
C SER A 488 8.79 -1.46 6.80
N PRO A 489 9.95 -2.03 6.45
CA PRO A 489 10.33 -2.27 5.06
C PRO A 489 9.58 -3.46 4.46
N THR A 490 9.14 -3.31 3.21
CA THR A 490 8.63 -4.42 2.39
C THR A 490 9.76 -5.37 1.98
N SER A 491 9.41 -6.56 1.51
CA SER A 491 10.42 -7.57 1.12
C SER A 491 11.12 -7.29 -0.22
N TRP A 492 10.69 -6.26 -0.96
CA TRP A 492 11.27 -5.86 -2.24
C TRP A 492 11.80 -4.42 -2.23
N GLY A 493 11.22 -3.54 -1.40
CA GLY A 493 11.61 -2.15 -1.30
C GLY A 493 12.96 -1.93 -0.60
N ALA A 494 13.26 -0.66 -0.35
CA ALA A 494 14.43 -0.23 0.39
C ALA A 494 14.34 -0.66 1.86
N LYS A 495 15.52 -0.86 2.48
CA LYS A 495 15.61 -1.20 3.92
C LYS A 495 15.09 -0.10 4.84
N SER A 496 15.21 1.16 4.41
CA SER A 496 14.71 2.36 5.09
C SER A 496 14.72 3.54 4.12
N ALA A 497 14.10 4.67 4.50
CA ALA A 497 14.15 5.89 3.70
C ALA A 497 15.59 6.41 3.50
N GLU A 498 16.42 6.33 4.54
CA GLU A 498 17.84 6.72 4.48
C GLU A 498 18.63 5.85 3.51
N ALA A 499 18.41 4.53 3.54
CA ALA A 499 19.07 3.60 2.62
C ALA A 499 18.70 3.90 1.16
N CYS A 500 17.43 4.27 0.90
CA CYS A 500 16.95 4.69 -0.42
C CYS A 500 17.66 5.98 -0.89
N ILE A 501 17.73 7.00 -0.03
CA ILE A 501 18.45 8.25 -0.32
C ILE A 501 19.92 8.00 -0.63
N ILE A 502 20.60 7.18 0.18
CA ILE A 502 22.03 6.88 0.04
C ILE A 502 22.29 6.15 -1.28
N ALA A 503 21.49 5.13 -1.61
CA ALA A 503 21.68 4.32 -2.82
C ALA A 503 21.64 5.19 -4.08
N GLU A 504 20.68 6.11 -4.17
CA GLU A 504 20.58 7.04 -5.30
C GLU A 504 21.66 8.14 -5.24
N ARG A 505 21.93 8.74 -4.07
CA ARG A 505 22.99 9.76 -3.92
C ARG A 505 24.34 9.25 -4.43
N ASP A 506 24.68 8.01 -4.10
CA ASP A 506 25.97 7.37 -4.40
C ASP A 506 26.04 6.78 -5.84
N ALA A 507 24.99 6.98 -6.65
CA ALA A 507 24.94 6.70 -8.08
C ALA A 507 24.95 8.00 -8.89
N PRO A 508 26.11 8.64 -9.11
CA PRO A 508 26.18 9.94 -9.76
C PRO A 508 25.74 9.93 -11.25
N PHE A 509 25.88 8.79 -11.93
CA PHE A 509 25.44 8.59 -13.31
C PHE A 509 23.91 8.47 -13.45
N SER A 510 23.20 8.13 -12.37
CA SER A 510 21.73 8.04 -12.37
C SER A 510 21.09 9.42 -12.58
N LEU A 511 19.97 9.46 -13.33
CA LEU A 511 19.19 10.70 -13.46
C LEU A 511 18.56 11.11 -12.12
N GLY A 512 18.34 10.18 -11.20
CA GLY A 512 17.53 10.38 -10.00
C GLY A 512 16.58 9.20 -9.75
N GLN A 513 15.58 9.43 -8.92
CA GLN A 513 14.63 8.39 -8.48
C GLN A 513 13.19 8.90 -8.43
N PHE A 514 12.24 7.97 -8.45
CA PHE A 514 10.82 8.21 -8.17
C PHE A 514 10.36 7.33 -7.01
N LEU A 515 10.00 7.95 -5.89
CA LEU A 515 9.57 7.24 -4.70
C LEU A 515 8.19 6.59 -4.93
N TRP A 516 8.00 5.36 -4.46
CA TRP A 516 6.69 4.74 -4.27
C TRP A 516 6.22 4.96 -2.83
N THR A 517 5.34 5.92 -2.54
CA THR A 517 4.77 6.99 -3.40
C THR A 517 4.95 8.36 -2.75
N GLY A 518 4.57 9.44 -3.43
CA GLY A 518 4.46 10.76 -2.80
C GLY A 518 3.27 10.80 -1.85
N PHE A 519 2.07 10.58 -2.38
CA PHE A 519 0.84 10.42 -1.58
C PHE A 519 0.40 8.95 -1.48
N ASP A 520 -0.21 8.60 -0.35
CA ASP A 520 -1.06 7.40 -0.28
C ASP A 520 -2.21 7.54 -1.27
N TYR A 521 -2.75 6.39 -1.66
CA TYR A 521 -3.80 6.26 -2.65
C TYR A 521 -4.76 5.16 -2.19
N ILE A 522 -5.95 5.11 -2.78
CA ILE A 522 -6.95 4.10 -2.43
C ILE A 522 -6.57 2.76 -3.11
N GLY A 523 -6.74 1.65 -2.41
CA GLY A 523 -6.33 0.32 -2.85
C GLY A 523 -4.88 -0.02 -2.50
N GLU A 524 -4.41 -1.17 -3.00
CA GLU A 524 -3.09 -1.73 -2.75
C GLU A 524 -2.60 -1.58 -1.28
N PRO A 525 -3.39 -2.06 -0.30
CA PRO A 525 -3.17 -1.84 1.13
C PRO A 525 -2.04 -2.71 1.72
N THR A 526 -0.99 -3.00 0.95
CA THR A 526 0.16 -3.78 1.41
C THR A 526 0.74 -3.17 2.69
N PRO A 527 1.01 -3.99 3.73
CA PRO A 527 1.04 -5.47 3.74
C PRO A 527 -0.30 -6.15 4.09
N TYR A 528 -1.36 -5.36 4.31
CA TYR A 528 -2.68 -5.80 4.77
C TYR A 528 -3.70 -5.99 3.64
N HIS A 529 -4.97 -6.16 4.04
CA HIS A 529 -6.15 -6.18 3.17
C HIS A 529 -7.16 -5.10 3.59
N THR A 530 -6.65 -3.91 3.93
CA THR A 530 -7.40 -2.72 4.32
C THR A 530 -7.81 -1.91 3.06
N LYS A 531 -8.20 -0.63 3.14
CA LYS A 531 -8.73 0.08 1.95
C LYS A 531 -7.76 1.03 1.25
N ASN A 532 -6.74 1.57 1.94
CA ASN A 532 -5.79 2.52 1.37
C ASN A 532 -4.35 1.99 1.47
N SER A 533 -3.46 2.52 0.64
CA SER A 533 -2.04 2.19 0.70
C SER A 533 -1.34 2.82 1.92
N TYR A 534 -0.14 2.34 2.21
CA TYR A 534 0.72 2.81 3.32
C TYR A 534 2.04 3.41 2.83
N PHE A 535 2.23 3.51 1.51
CA PHE A 535 3.51 3.82 0.87
C PHE A 535 3.84 5.32 0.82
N GLY A 536 2.82 6.17 0.85
CA GLY A 536 2.94 7.60 0.68
C GLY A 536 3.76 8.23 1.79
N GLN A 537 4.54 9.24 1.41
CA GLN A 537 5.17 10.14 2.39
C GLN A 537 4.13 11.09 2.99
N ILE A 538 2.97 11.21 2.34
CA ILE A 538 1.81 12.02 2.70
C ILE A 538 0.59 11.12 2.65
N ASP A 539 -0.33 11.22 3.61
CA ASP A 539 -1.56 10.40 3.61
C ASP A 539 -2.61 10.90 2.60
N THR A 540 -3.69 10.12 2.40
CA THR A 540 -4.80 10.47 1.47
C THR A 540 -5.51 11.77 1.84
N ALA A 541 -5.45 12.16 3.12
CA ALA A 541 -6.01 13.40 3.65
C ALA A 541 -5.08 14.62 3.49
N THR A 542 -3.95 14.45 2.80
CA THR A 542 -2.91 15.46 2.55
C THR A 542 -2.11 15.90 3.77
N PHE A 543 -1.97 15.03 4.77
CA PHE A 543 -1.10 15.27 5.92
C PHE A 543 0.24 14.54 5.77
N PRO A 544 1.37 15.26 5.91
CA PRO A 544 2.70 14.65 5.89
C PRO A 544 2.88 13.60 7.00
N LYS A 545 3.56 12.50 6.67
CA LYS A 545 4.10 11.51 7.61
C LYS A 545 5.55 11.85 7.98
N ASP A 546 6.15 11.16 8.94
CA ASP A 546 7.49 11.51 9.41
C ASP A 546 8.58 11.36 8.33
N SER A 547 8.42 10.42 7.39
CA SER A 547 9.35 10.24 6.28
C SER A 547 9.39 11.42 5.29
N TYR A 548 8.29 12.17 5.15
CA TYR A 548 8.24 13.40 4.35
C TYR A 548 9.39 14.33 4.74
N TYR A 549 9.61 14.48 6.04
CA TYR A 549 10.64 15.36 6.59
C TYR A 549 12.05 14.77 6.44
N ILE A 550 12.20 13.45 6.32
CA ILE A 550 13.48 12.80 5.98
C ILE A 550 13.86 13.14 4.53
N TYR A 551 12.90 13.04 3.59
CA TYR A 551 13.14 13.43 2.20
C TYR A 551 13.29 14.94 2.05
N GLN A 552 12.52 15.76 2.76
CA GLN A 552 12.70 17.21 2.81
C GLN A 552 14.09 17.58 3.32
N ALA A 553 14.53 16.95 4.40
CA ALA A 553 15.88 17.11 4.90
C ALA A 553 16.89 16.77 3.80
N ALA A 554 16.71 15.68 3.03
CA ALA A 554 17.62 15.23 1.99
C ALA A 554 17.61 16.07 0.70
N TRP A 555 16.48 16.68 0.35
CA TRP A 555 16.27 17.35 -0.95
C TRP A 555 16.31 18.88 -0.88
N THR A 556 16.46 19.44 0.31
CA THR A 556 16.59 20.90 0.52
C THR A 556 17.95 21.29 1.09
N ASP A 557 18.33 22.55 0.88
CA ASP A 557 19.53 23.17 1.44
C ASP A 557 19.16 24.00 2.69
N TYR A 558 19.85 23.75 3.80
CA TYR A 558 19.65 24.48 5.06
C TYR A 558 19.98 25.97 4.95
N ARG A 559 20.80 26.37 3.98
CA ARG A 559 21.18 27.78 3.77
C ARG A 559 20.03 28.63 3.22
N THR A 560 19.09 28.00 2.52
CA THR A 560 17.93 28.69 1.93
C THR A 560 16.62 28.30 2.63
N LYS A 561 16.50 27.06 3.11
CA LYS A 561 15.30 26.53 3.76
C LYS A 561 15.69 25.68 4.99
N PRO A 562 16.23 26.25 6.07
CA PRO A 562 16.60 25.48 7.25
C PRO A 562 15.38 24.79 7.86
N MET A 563 15.49 23.50 8.17
CA MET A 563 14.42 22.73 8.78
C MET A 563 14.93 21.74 9.83
N VAL A 564 14.06 21.40 10.77
CA VAL A 564 14.24 20.32 11.73
C VAL A 564 12.86 19.78 12.09
N HIS A 565 12.73 18.47 12.20
CA HIS A 565 11.50 17.80 12.58
C HIS A 565 11.80 16.70 13.61
N LEU A 566 11.05 16.73 14.71
CA LEU A 566 11.18 15.85 15.87
C LEU A 566 9.97 14.91 15.95
N PHE A 567 10.26 13.61 16.03
CA PHE A 567 9.25 12.56 16.17
C PHE A 567 9.76 11.44 17.10
N PRO A 568 8.89 10.73 17.84
CA PRO A 568 7.41 10.77 17.81
C PRO A 568 6.81 11.95 18.60
N TYR A 569 5.47 11.96 18.75
CA TYR A 569 4.80 12.75 19.81
C TYR A 569 5.26 12.30 21.21
N TRP A 570 4.92 13.05 22.28
CA TRP A 570 5.47 12.79 23.63
C TRP A 570 4.41 12.44 24.70
N ASP A 571 3.69 11.32 24.52
CA ASP A 571 2.64 10.85 25.44
C ASP A 571 2.57 9.30 25.52
N PHE A 572 3.36 8.67 26.40
CA PHE A 572 3.53 7.21 26.50
C PHE A 572 3.34 6.67 27.93
N ASN A 573 3.67 5.38 28.16
CA ASN A 573 3.68 4.78 29.50
C ASN A 573 4.89 5.30 30.30
N GLY A 574 4.69 5.61 31.58
CA GLY A 574 5.79 6.06 32.46
C GLY A 574 6.96 5.06 32.46
N GLY A 575 8.16 5.54 32.13
CA GLY A 575 9.38 4.72 32.08
C GLY A 575 9.57 3.87 30.83
N GLN A 576 8.60 3.81 29.90
CA GLN A 576 8.75 3.13 28.61
C GLN A 576 9.92 3.73 27.83
N THR A 577 10.74 2.90 27.19
CA THR A 577 11.86 3.40 26.39
C THR A 577 11.37 3.86 25.01
N ILE A 578 11.58 5.13 24.69
CA ILE A 578 11.11 5.72 23.42
C ILE A 578 12.29 6.02 22.50
N ASP A 579 12.20 5.54 21.27
CA ASP A 579 13.10 5.93 20.18
C ASP A 579 12.71 7.32 19.67
N VAL A 580 13.53 8.33 19.99
CA VAL A 580 13.36 9.71 19.56
C VAL A 580 14.27 9.98 18.36
N ARG A 581 13.69 10.48 17.27
CA ARG A 581 14.39 10.75 16.01
C ARG A 581 14.28 12.23 15.61
N ILE A 582 15.35 12.75 15.02
CA ILE A 582 15.42 14.11 14.49
C ILE A 582 15.92 14.05 13.05
N CYS A 583 15.10 14.49 12.09
CA CYS A 583 15.57 14.76 10.73
C CYS A 583 15.78 16.27 10.54
N SER A 584 16.88 16.63 9.89
CA SER A 584 17.24 18.02 9.61
C SER A 584 18.14 18.07 8.39
N ASN A 585 18.02 19.15 7.60
CA ASN A 585 18.98 19.45 6.55
C ASN A 585 20.28 20.09 7.07
N ALA A 586 20.33 20.44 8.36
CA ALA A 586 21.49 21.04 9.03
C ALA A 586 22.58 19.99 9.38
N PRO A 587 23.86 20.40 9.45
CA PRO A 587 24.98 19.48 9.71
C PRO A 587 25.03 18.94 11.14
N VAL A 588 24.43 19.62 12.12
CA VAL A 588 24.43 19.21 13.54
C VAL A 588 23.05 19.33 14.13
N VAL A 589 22.63 18.30 14.86
CA VAL A 589 21.40 18.30 15.66
C VAL A 589 21.69 18.01 17.13
N GLU A 590 20.92 18.64 18.02
CA GLU A 590 20.95 18.42 19.47
C GLU A 590 19.54 18.16 19.98
N LEU A 591 19.40 17.17 20.86
CA LEU A 591 18.16 16.89 21.58
C LEU A 591 18.29 17.38 23.03
N LEU A 592 17.30 18.14 23.49
CA LEU A 592 17.13 18.48 24.90
C LEU A 592 15.87 17.79 25.45
N PHE A 593 15.96 17.26 26.67
CA PHE A 593 14.81 16.81 27.45
C PHE A 593 14.70 17.64 28.72
N ASN A 594 13.60 18.37 28.90
CA ASN A 594 13.40 19.31 30.02
C ASN A 594 14.58 20.28 30.21
N GLY A 595 15.12 20.78 29.09
CA GLY A 595 16.26 21.71 29.07
C GLY A 595 17.64 21.06 29.26
N VAL A 596 17.71 19.74 29.49
CA VAL A 596 18.97 19.00 29.66
C VAL A 596 19.37 18.32 28.35
N SER A 597 20.59 18.58 27.89
CA SER A 597 21.13 17.97 26.67
C SER A 597 21.24 16.45 26.78
N GLN A 598 20.73 15.78 25.76
CA GLN A 598 20.86 14.33 25.53
C GLN A 598 22.00 14.03 24.53
N GLY A 599 22.81 15.04 24.20
CA GLY A 599 23.94 14.94 23.28
C GLY A 599 23.66 15.48 21.88
N LYS A 600 24.75 15.82 21.18
CA LYS A 600 24.75 16.30 19.79
C LYS A 600 25.11 15.17 18.84
N GLN A 601 24.48 15.15 17.67
CA GLN A 601 24.84 14.25 16.57
C GLN A 601 25.14 15.06 15.30
N LYS A 602 26.15 14.63 14.54
CA LYS A 602 26.50 15.21 13.25
C LYS A 602 25.82 14.40 12.14
N LEU A 603 25.28 15.10 11.15
CA LEU A 603 24.64 14.52 9.97
C LEU A 603 25.49 14.85 8.75
N ASP A 604 26.15 13.84 8.16
CA ASP A 604 26.88 13.99 6.90
C ASP A 604 25.99 13.50 5.75
N ARG A 605 25.52 14.46 4.96
CA ARG A 605 24.61 14.21 3.84
C ARG A 605 25.32 13.96 2.52
N GLU A 606 26.57 14.39 2.38
CA GLU A 606 27.33 14.26 1.13
C GLU A 606 27.91 12.85 0.98
N THR A 607 28.49 12.30 2.06
CA THR A 607 29.14 10.98 2.02
C THR A 607 28.74 10.05 3.15
N GLY A 608 28.07 10.57 4.18
CA GLY A 608 27.74 9.80 5.38
C GLY A 608 26.60 8.81 5.19
N THR A 609 26.52 7.85 6.12
CA THR A 609 25.42 6.87 6.20
C THR A 609 24.40 7.21 7.29
N HIS A 610 24.68 8.21 8.12
CA HIS A 610 23.81 8.66 9.22
C HIS A 610 23.12 9.97 8.83
N LEU A 611 21.91 9.86 8.27
CA LEU A 611 21.14 11.01 7.77
C LEU A 611 20.12 11.57 8.78
N VAL A 612 19.83 10.82 9.85
CA VAL A 612 18.80 11.14 10.85
C VAL A 612 19.40 10.91 12.23
N GLY A 613 19.20 11.86 13.15
CA GLY A 613 19.62 11.71 14.55
C GLY A 613 18.70 10.76 15.31
N TRP A 614 19.25 9.99 16.25
CA TRP A 614 18.49 8.98 17.00
C TRP A 614 18.97 8.82 18.45
N TRP A 615 18.01 8.81 19.38
CA TRP A 615 18.22 8.66 20.83
C TRP A 615 17.19 7.70 21.43
N LYS A 616 17.53 7.08 22.56
CA LYS A 616 16.58 6.33 23.40
C LYS A 616 16.37 7.06 24.72
N ILE A 617 15.14 7.50 24.96
CA ILE A 617 14.78 8.29 26.15
C ILE A 617 13.65 7.58 26.89
N PRO A 618 13.82 7.22 28.18
CA PRO A 618 12.71 6.75 29.00
C PRO A 618 11.65 7.83 29.13
N TYR A 619 10.40 7.50 28.84
CA TYR A 619 9.31 8.47 28.87
C TYR A 619 9.07 8.98 30.30
N ALA A 620 9.09 10.30 30.42
CA ALA A 620 8.53 11.05 31.54
C ALA A 620 7.87 12.32 30.99
N GLU A 621 6.81 12.78 31.65
CA GLU A 621 6.11 14.00 31.24
C GLU A 621 7.08 15.18 31.13
N GLY A 622 6.96 15.96 30.06
CA GLY A 622 7.86 17.09 29.85
C GLY A 622 7.89 17.60 28.41
N GLU A 623 9.01 18.24 28.08
CA GLU A 623 9.30 18.81 26.78
C GLU A 623 10.56 18.18 26.17
N LEU A 624 10.43 17.68 24.95
CA LEU A 624 11.55 17.42 24.05
C LEU A 624 11.74 18.62 23.12
N LYS A 625 12.99 19.05 22.94
CA LYS A 625 13.34 20.12 22.02
C LYS A 625 14.50 19.70 21.12
N ALA A 626 14.28 19.73 19.83
CA ALA A 626 15.29 19.58 18.79
C ALA A 626 15.90 20.93 18.44
N ILE A 627 17.22 20.97 18.28
CA ILE A 627 17.98 22.15 17.86
C ILE A 627 18.84 21.75 16.67
N ALA A 628 18.66 22.43 15.54
CA ALA A 628 19.49 22.27 14.36
C ALA A 628 20.48 23.43 14.25
N CYS A 629 21.75 23.11 14.05
CA CYS A 629 22.84 24.06 13.98
C CYS A 629 23.61 23.96 12.66
N ASP A 630 24.10 25.10 12.18
CA ASP A 630 25.03 25.16 11.05
C ASP A 630 26.46 24.74 11.44
N GLU A 631 27.38 24.76 10.46
CA GLU A 631 28.80 24.41 10.63
C GLU A 631 29.53 25.27 11.69
N THR A 632 29.01 26.48 11.96
CA THR A 632 29.59 27.41 12.95
C THR A 632 29.07 27.15 14.37
N GLY A 633 28.04 26.31 14.50
CA GLY A 633 27.33 26.05 15.74
C GLY A 633 26.18 27.02 16.02
N ALA A 634 25.80 27.87 15.05
CA ALA A 634 24.66 28.76 15.20
C ALA A 634 23.34 27.99 15.03
N VAL A 635 22.36 28.26 15.89
CA VAL A 635 21.02 27.66 15.81
C VAL A 635 20.26 28.26 14.64
N ILE A 636 19.83 27.41 13.70
CA ILE A 636 19.12 27.83 12.48
C ILE A 636 17.67 27.34 12.41
N ALA A 637 17.33 26.28 13.15
CA ALA A 637 15.96 25.80 13.29
C ALA A 637 15.76 25.06 14.64
N THR A 638 14.53 25.03 15.14
CA THR A 638 14.15 24.27 16.34
C THR A 638 12.76 23.67 16.17
N ASP A 639 12.53 22.50 16.77
CA ASP A 639 11.22 21.85 16.85
C ASP A 639 10.98 21.31 18.28
N VAL A 640 9.72 21.20 18.69
CA VAL A 640 9.34 20.90 20.08
C VAL A 640 8.18 19.91 20.14
N ARG A 641 8.30 18.91 21.01
CA ARG A 641 7.21 18.00 21.40
C ARG A 641 6.98 18.08 22.90
N ARG A 642 5.72 18.11 23.32
CA ARG A 642 5.32 18.20 24.73
C ARG A 642 4.35 17.09 25.06
N SER A 643 4.36 16.67 26.32
CA SER A 643 3.27 15.87 26.87
C SER A 643 1.97 16.67 26.90
N PHE A 644 0.86 16.00 26.55
CA PHE A 644 -0.46 16.59 26.45
C PHE A 644 -1.50 15.72 27.17
N GLY A 645 -2.58 16.36 27.61
CA GLY A 645 -3.73 15.69 28.21
C GLY A 645 -4.75 15.19 27.20
N ASP A 646 -5.95 14.86 27.70
CA ASP A 646 -7.09 14.54 26.84
C ASP A 646 -7.61 15.78 26.10
N ALA A 647 -8.15 15.53 24.91
CA ALA A 647 -8.73 16.56 24.07
C ALA A 647 -9.84 17.33 24.80
N LYS A 648 -9.81 18.66 24.67
CA LYS A 648 -10.77 19.57 25.28
C LYS A 648 -11.39 20.55 24.28
N ASN A 649 -10.60 21.05 23.33
CA ASN A 649 -11.02 22.06 22.36
C ASN A 649 -10.81 21.58 20.94
N ILE A 650 -11.75 21.90 20.05
CA ILE A 650 -11.66 21.65 18.61
C ILE A 650 -10.97 22.85 17.95
N ARG A 651 -9.96 22.60 17.13
CA ARG A 651 -9.24 23.62 16.37
C ARG A 651 -9.46 23.44 14.87
N LEU A 652 -9.87 24.52 14.20
CA LEU A 652 -10.10 24.57 12.76
C LEU A 652 -9.04 25.44 12.09
N ARG A 653 -8.42 24.94 11.04
CA ARG A 653 -7.46 25.69 10.21
C ARG A 653 -7.78 25.50 8.73
N ALA A 654 -8.26 26.56 8.09
CA ALA A 654 -8.39 26.62 6.64
C ALA A 654 -7.03 26.88 5.96
N ASP A 655 -6.83 26.30 4.79
CA ASP A 655 -5.64 26.54 3.96
C ASP A 655 -5.68 27.86 3.20
N LYS A 656 -6.86 28.47 3.04
CA LYS A 656 -7.06 29.80 2.44
C LYS A 656 -8.15 30.60 3.16
N ALA A 657 -8.16 31.91 2.90
CA ALA A 657 -9.05 32.87 3.57
C ALA A 657 -10.49 32.91 3.02
N GLY A 658 -10.79 32.23 1.91
CA GLY A 658 -12.10 32.26 1.26
C GLY A 658 -12.14 31.43 -0.01
N LEU A 659 -13.30 31.38 -0.65
CA LEU A 659 -13.55 30.65 -1.90
C LEU A 659 -13.84 31.61 -3.05
N THR A 660 -13.67 31.13 -4.27
CA THR A 660 -14.26 31.76 -5.47
C THR A 660 -15.50 30.97 -5.87
N ALA A 661 -16.63 31.64 -6.10
CA ALA A 661 -17.93 31.03 -6.40
C ALA A 661 -18.01 30.44 -7.83
N ASN A 662 -17.03 29.62 -8.22
CA ASN A 662 -16.92 29.01 -9.55
C ASN A 662 -17.34 27.53 -9.58
N GLY A 663 -17.82 26.97 -8.47
CA GLY A 663 -18.23 25.57 -8.36
C GLY A 663 -17.11 24.53 -8.26
N THR A 664 -15.87 24.86 -8.64
CA THR A 664 -14.71 23.94 -8.71
C THR A 664 -13.62 24.24 -7.70
N ASP A 665 -13.59 25.46 -7.16
CA ASP A 665 -12.64 25.90 -6.14
C ASP A 665 -12.87 25.15 -4.82
N LEU A 666 -11.77 24.81 -4.12
CA LEU A 666 -11.78 23.97 -2.93
C LEU A 666 -11.06 24.63 -1.75
N LEU A 667 -11.65 24.52 -0.57
CA LEU A 667 -11.11 24.91 0.71
C LEU A 667 -10.83 23.65 1.53
N PHE A 668 -9.62 23.52 2.05
CA PHE A 668 -9.20 22.40 2.89
C PHE A 668 -9.15 22.87 4.34
N VAL A 669 -9.96 22.26 5.20
CA VAL A 669 -10.08 22.63 6.60
C VAL A 669 -9.54 21.51 7.47
N GLU A 670 -8.37 21.71 8.05
CA GLU A 670 -7.77 20.83 9.04
C GLU A 670 -8.54 20.98 10.37
N ILE A 671 -9.04 19.85 10.86
CA ILE A 671 -9.70 19.68 12.15
C ILE A 671 -8.72 18.94 13.06
N SER A 672 -8.38 19.55 14.19
CA SER A 672 -7.46 18.99 15.19
C SER A 672 -7.97 19.25 16.60
N MET A 673 -7.29 18.68 17.60
CA MET A 673 -7.68 18.78 19.01
C MET A 673 -6.57 19.40 19.86
N GLU A 674 -6.98 20.20 20.84
CA GLU A 674 -6.10 20.75 21.88
C GLU A 674 -6.58 20.30 23.27
N ASP A 675 -5.63 20.06 24.18
CA ASP A 675 -5.93 19.78 25.58
C ASP A 675 -6.34 21.05 26.35
N GLU A 676 -6.63 20.92 27.64
CA GLU A 676 -7.01 22.06 28.50
C GLU A 676 -5.91 23.13 28.62
N LYS A 677 -4.65 22.78 28.36
CA LYS A 677 -3.50 23.69 28.39
C LYS A 677 -3.17 24.28 27.00
N GLY A 678 -3.95 23.94 25.97
CA GLY A 678 -3.73 24.38 24.59
C GLY A 678 -2.62 23.61 23.86
N ASN A 679 -2.17 22.46 24.37
CA ASN A 679 -1.23 21.61 23.64
C ASN A 679 -1.98 20.78 22.58
N PRO A 680 -1.42 20.60 21.36
CA PRO A 680 -1.96 19.66 20.39
C PRO A 680 -2.02 18.24 20.96
N VAL A 681 -3.15 17.55 20.76
CA VAL A 681 -3.31 16.14 21.13
C VAL A 681 -3.01 15.29 19.90
N ASP A 682 -1.72 15.02 19.67
CA ASP A 682 -1.19 14.41 18.44
C ASP A 682 -1.71 12.97 18.19
N ASN A 683 -2.33 12.33 19.17
CA ASN A 683 -2.98 11.01 19.03
C ASN A 683 -4.51 11.05 19.21
N ALA A 684 -5.15 12.23 19.13
CA ALA A 684 -6.60 12.32 19.24
C ALA A 684 -7.32 11.52 18.14
N ASN A 685 -8.38 10.84 18.54
CA ASN A 685 -9.22 9.99 17.69
C ASN A 685 -10.72 10.24 17.89
N ASN A 686 -11.06 11.42 18.41
CA ASN A 686 -12.43 11.87 18.63
C ASN A 686 -13.26 11.75 17.34
N ARG A 687 -14.53 11.35 17.46
CA ARG A 687 -15.49 11.49 16.38
C ARG A 687 -16.00 12.92 16.32
N VAL A 688 -16.02 13.47 15.12
CA VAL A 688 -16.56 14.80 14.87
C VAL A 688 -17.66 14.73 13.82
N ARG A 689 -18.65 15.61 13.96
CA ARG A 689 -19.64 15.90 12.93
C ARG A 689 -19.33 17.25 12.31
N VAL A 690 -19.36 17.32 10.97
CA VAL A 690 -19.08 18.52 10.19
C VAL A 690 -20.33 18.94 9.43
N GLU A 691 -20.76 20.18 9.62
CA GLU A 691 -21.86 20.80 8.89
C GLU A 691 -21.35 22.03 8.12
N VAL A 692 -21.73 22.15 6.85
CA VAL A 692 -21.36 23.29 6.00
C VAL A 692 -22.62 23.91 5.41
N THR A 693 -22.80 25.21 5.66
CA THR A 693 -23.96 25.99 5.22
C THR A 693 -23.52 27.25 4.45
N GLY A 694 -24.46 27.83 3.68
CA GLY A 694 -24.21 29.01 2.85
C GLY A 694 -23.58 28.69 1.49
N ALA A 695 -22.64 29.52 1.04
CA ALA A 695 -22.00 29.45 -0.28
C ALA A 695 -20.93 28.34 -0.43
N GLY A 696 -20.89 27.40 0.51
CA GLY A 696 -20.01 26.24 0.50
C GLY A 696 -20.76 24.92 0.51
N ARG A 697 -20.05 23.85 0.14
CA ARG A 697 -20.56 22.47 0.13
C ARG A 697 -19.50 21.51 0.63
N LEU A 698 -19.80 20.69 1.64
CA LEU A 698 -18.91 19.63 2.06
C LEU A 698 -18.85 18.54 0.96
N LEU A 699 -17.64 18.20 0.51
CA LEU A 699 -17.40 17.23 -0.58
C LEU A 699 -16.66 15.98 -0.13
N GLY A 700 -16.05 15.99 1.05
CA GLY A 700 -15.29 14.87 1.56
C GLY A 700 -14.80 15.07 3.00
N LEU A 701 -14.75 13.98 3.76
CA LEU A 701 -14.06 13.88 5.05
C LEU A 701 -13.00 12.78 4.95
N ASP A 702 -11.74 13.09 5.27
CA ASP A 702 -10.66 12.11 5.25
C ASP A 702 -9.69 12.30 6.41
N ASN A 703 -9.23 11.21 7.01
CA ASN A 703 -8.23 11.20 8.08
C ASN A 703 -6.97 10.41 7.70
N GLY A 704 -6.90 9.79 6.53
CA GLY A 704 -5.73 9.01 6.10
C GLY A 704 -5.59 7.63 6.75
N ASP A 705 -6.52 7.21 7.62
CA ASP A 705 -6.50 5.88 8.21
C ASP A 705 -7.03 4.84 7.20
N SER A 706 -6.13 3.97 6.75
CA SER A 706 -6.46 2.86 5.84
C SER A 706 -7.41 1.84 6.48
N THR A 707 -7.52 1.82 7.80
CA THR A 707 -8.37 0.90 8.56
C THR A 707 -9.73 1.50 8.95
N ASP A 708 -10.00 2.75 8.57
CA ASP A 708 -11.25 3.47 8.83
C ASP A 708 -12.19 3.44 7.60
N TYR A 709 -13.23 2.62 7.71
CA TYR A 709 -14.22 2.40 6.68
C TYR A 709 -15.42 3.37 6.75
N ASP A 710 -15.40 4.41 7.58
CA ASP A 710 -16.43 5.43 7.50
C ASP A 710 -16.47 6.06 6.09
N PRO A 711 -17.65 6.42 5.58
CA PRO A 711 -17.78 6.97 4.24
C PRO A 711 -17.05 8.30 4.07
N TYR A 712 -16.28 8.46 2.99
CA TYR A 712 -15.71 9.76 2.61
C TYR A 712 -16.80 10.82 2.37
N LYS A 713 -17.98 10.38 1.91
CA LYS A 713 -19.14 11.23 1.57
C LYS A 713 -20.14 11.41 2.73
N GLY A 714 -19.77 11.02 3.95
CA GLY A 714 -20.55 11.18 5.18
C GLY A 714 -20.37 12.56 5.85
N LEU A 715 -21.13 12.80 6.93
CA LEU A 715 -21.03 14.03 7.77
C LEU A 715 -20.26 13.82 9.07
N SER A 716 -19.83 12.59 9.37
CA SER A 716 -19.20 12.21 10.63
C SER A 716 -18.02 11.29 10.38
N ARG A 717 -16.89 11.55 11.03
CA ARG A 717 -15.68 10.71 10.95
C ARG A 717 -14.83 10.88 12.22
N ARG A 718 -14.04 9.87 12.58
CA ARG A 718 -13.02 10.01 13.62
C ARG A 718 -11.79 10.76 13.12
N LEU A 719 -11.09 11.44 14.02
CA LEU A 719 -9.71 11.86 13.77
C LEU A 719 -8.79 10.63 13.76
N PHE A 720 -7.66 10.73 13.06
CA PHE A 720 -6.58 9.75 13.11
C PHE A 720 -5.26 10.51 13.27
N GLY A 721 -4.37 10.05 14.15
CA GLY A 721 -3.13 10.76 14.48
C GLY A 721 -3.37 12.24 14.80
N GLY A 722 -4.44 12.56 15.54
CA GLY A 722 -4.78 13.92 15.96
C GLY A 722 -5.43 14.81 14.91
N LYS A 723 -5.73 14.32 13.69
CA LYS A 723 -6.20 15.16 12.57
C LYS A 723 -7.32 14.53 11.74
N LEU A 724 -8.15 15.39 11.16
CA LEU A 724 -9.15 15.09 10.12
C LEU A 724 -9.16 16.26 9.11
N MET A 725 -9.37 15.95 7.83
CA MET A 725 -9.53 16.92 6.76
C MET A 725 -11.00 17.01 6.34
N ALA A 726 -11.54 18.22 6.29
CA ALA A 726 -12.80 18.52 5.62
C ALA A 726 -12.56 19.28 4.32
N ILE A 727 -13.03 18.72 3.20
CA ILE A 727 -12.90 19.31 1.87
C ILE A 727 -14.20 20.04 1.53
N VAL A 728 -14.15 21.37 1.43
CA VAL A 728 -15.30 22.24 1.16
C VAL A 728 -15.18 22.84 -0.24
N GLY A 729 -16.10 22.49 -1.13
CA GLY A 729 -16.19 23.09 -2.46
C GLY A 729 -17.00 24.39 -2.46
N ALA A 730 -16.72 25.25 -3.43
CA ALA A 730 -17.55 26.42 -3.70
C ALA A 730 -18.91 26.04 -4.29
N ALA A 731 -19.93 26.84 -3.97
CA ALA A 731 -21.15 26.94 -4.77
C ALA A 731 -20.91 27.84 -6.01
N LEU A 732 -21.95 28.02 -6.84
CA LEU A 732 -21.93 28.97 -7.97
C LEU A 732 -22.35 30.39 -7.55
N GLU A 733 -23.02 30.51 -6.41
CA GLU A 733 -23.45 31.80 -5.86
C GLU A 733 -22.46 32.25 -4.77
N PRO A 734 -22.01 33.52 -4.80
CA PRO A 734 -21.14 34.08 -3.76
C PRO A 734 -21.91 34.33 -2.46
N GLY A 735 -21.18 34.42 -1.35
CA GLY A 735 -21.73 34.73 -0.02
C GLY A 735 -20.97 34.05 1.12
N SER A 736 -21.54 34.12 2.32
CA SER A 736 -20.95 33.55 3.53
C SER A 736 -20.86 32.03 3.47
N VAL A 737 -19.73 31.48 3.89
CA VAL A 737 -19.48 30.05 4.07
C VAL A 737 -19.29 29.79 5.55
N ARG A 738 -20.13 28.93 6.12
CA ARG A 738 -20.11 28.63 7.55
C ARG A 738 -19.92 27.14 7.79
N ILE A 739 -18.88 26.80 8.53
CA ILE A 739 -18.47 25.43 8.85
C ILE A 739 -18.59 25.24 10.37
N GLU A 740 -19.41 24.30 10.80
CA GLU A 740 -19.52 23.88 12.19
C GLU A 740 -18.93 22.50 12.40
N VAL A 741 -18.15 22.34 13.47
CA VAL A 741 -17.58 21.06 13.86
C VAL A 741 -17.90 20.80 15.33
N SER A 742 -18.55 19.67 15.60
CA SER A 742 -18.96 19.27 16.95
C SER A 742 -18.42 17.89 17.32
N SER A 743 -18.14 17.69 18.60
CA SER A 743 -17.73 16.41 19.18
C SER A 743 -18.35 16.25 20.57
N VAL A 744 -18.57 15.01 21.00
CA VAL A 744 -19.24 14.72 22.28
C VAL A 744 -18.40 15.24 23.45
N GLY A 745 -19.03 16.04 24.33
CA GLY A 745 -18.37 16.60 25.51
C GLY A 745 -17.50 17.84 25.26
N MET A 746 -17.55 18.41 24.05
CA MET A 746 -16.79 19.60 23.65
C MET A 746 -17.71 20.74 23.19
N GLU A 747 -17.20 21.97 23.23
CA GLU A 747 -17.87 23.11 22.59
C GLU A 747 -17.73 23.00 21.06
N THR A 748 -18.81 23.31 20.34
CA THR A 748 -18.80 23.35 18.87
C THR A 748 -17.88 24.45 18.38
N ALA A 749 -16.93 24.11 17.50
CA ALA A 749 -16.11 25.09 16.80
C ALA A 749 -16.82 25.56 15.53
N VAL A 750 -16.71 26.85 15.24
CA VAL A 750 -17.31 27.49 14.06
C VAL A 750 -16.23 28.25 13.30
N LEU A 751 -16.20 28.07 11.98
CA LEU A 751 -15.37 28.85 11.06
C LEU A 751 -16.27 29.53 10.04
N GLU A 752 -16.14 30.84 9.90
CA GLU A 752 -16.87 31.67 8.94
C GLU A 752 -15.87 32.32 7.96
N LEU A 753 -16.17 32.19 6.67
CA LEU A 753 -15.37 32.67 5.55
C LEU A 753 -16.31 33.22 4.46
N GLU A 754 -15.74 33.84 3.42
CA GLU A 754 -16.50 34.38 2.29
C GLU A 754 -16.19 33.63 0.99
N SER A 755 -17.21 33.45 0.16
CA SER A 755 -17.09 33.02 -1.23
C SER A 755 -17.33 34.23 -2.14
N VAL A 756 -16.31 34.67 -2.86
CA VAL A 756 -16.38 35.88 -3.70
C VAL A 756 -16.88 35.57 -5.11
N PRO A 757 -17.51 36.54 -5.80
CA PRO A 757 -17.96 36.36 -7.18
C PRO A 757 -16.80 36.03 -8.13
N VAL A 758 -17.08 35.23 -9.16
CA VAL A 758 -16.11 35.00 -10.25
C VAL A 758 -15.93 36.29 -11.05
N GLY A 759 -14.67 36.61 -11.38
CA GLY A 759 -14.34 37.82 -12.15
C GLY A 759 -14.85 37.80 -13.60
N ASP A 760 -15.06 36.61 -14.16
CA ASP A 760 -15.63 36.38 -15.49
C ASP A 760 -16.79 35.38 -15.40
N ALA A 761 -18.01 35.82 -15.72
CA ALA A 761 -19.21 34.98 -15.67
C ALA A 761 -19.16 33.83 -16.69
N ALA A 762 -18.39 33.95 -17.77
CA ALA A 762 -18.21 32.88 -18.76
C ALA A 762 -17.52 31.65 -18.17
N ALA A 763 -16.74 31.80 -17.10
CA ALA A 763 -16.09 30.69 -16.40
C ALA A 763 -17.07 29.77 -15.66
N LEU A 764 -18.33 30.17 -15.49
CA LEU A 764 -19.40 29.34 -14.92
C LEU A 764 -20.07 28.43 -15.98
N ALA A 765 -19.87 28.72 -17.26
CA ALA A 765 -20.53 27.98 -18.33
C ALA A 765 -20.12 26.51 -18.32
N GLY A 766 -21.11 25.61 -18.30
CA GLY A 766 -20.87 24.17 -18.30
C GLY A 766 -20.42 23.57 -16.96
N VAL A 767 -20.38 24.34 -15.88
CA VAL A 767 -20.00 23.87 -14.53
C VAL A 767 -21.23 23.41 -13.75
N SER A 768 -21.09 22.33 -12.97
CA SER A 768 -22.08 21.87 -11.98
C SER A 768 -21.50 21.83 -10.57
N ALA A 769 -22.32 22.19 -9.57
CA ALA A 769 -21.92 22.23 -8.17
C ALA A 769 -23.08 21.86 -7.21
N ARG A 770 -23.72 20.71 -7.46
CA ARG A 770 -24.87 20.18 -6.71
C ARG A 770 -24.47 19.18 -5.64
N THR A 771 -23.38 18.44 -5.84
CA THR A 771 -22.92 17.37 -4.95
C THR A 771 -22.60 17.92 -3.58
N ARG A 772 -23.10 17.23 -2.55
CA ARG A 772 -22.87 17.50 -1.13
C ARG A 772 -22.77 16.16 -0.39
N ASN A 773 -21.93 16.11 0.63
CA ASN A 773 -21.98 15.03 1.61
C ASN A 773 -23.35 14.97 2.28
N ARG A 774 -23.76 13.78 2.69
CA ARG A 774 -25.06 13.51 3.30
C ARG A 774 -24.89 12.61 4.51
N GLU A 775 -25.95 12.48 5.31
CA GLU A 775 -25.93 11.50 6.40
C GLU A 775 -25.70 10.10 5.83
N MET A 776 -24.74 9.39 6.40
CA MET A 776 -24.40 8.02 6.03
C MET A 776 -24.09 7.21 7.28
N PRO A 777 -24.35 5.89 7.29
CA PRO A 777 -24.04 5.06 8.45
C PRO A 777 -22.56 5.14 8.83
N CYS A 778 -22.28 5.32 10.12
CA CYS A 778 -20.94 5.13 10.65
C CYS A 778 -20.59 3.63 10.62
N VAL A 779 -19.40 3.30 10.14
CA VAL A 779 -18.88 1.93 10.09
C VAL A 779 -17.93 1.70 11.28
N MET A 780 -17.18 2.72 11.68
CA MET A 780 -16.24 2.65 12.79
C MET A 780 -16.90 3.14 14.10
N GLY A 781 -17.06 2.26 15.08
CA GLY A 781 -17.64 2.63 16.37
C GLY A 781 -19.15 2.88 16.31
N SER A 782 -19.64 3.88 17.05
CA SER A 782 -21.05 4.26 17.11
C SER A 782 -21.25 5.75 16.86
N GLU A 783 -22.23 6.09 16.04
CA GLU A 783 -22.54 7.48 15.69
C GLU A 783 -22.99 8.34 16.88
N GLN A 784 -23.70 7.75 17.84
CA GLN A 784 -24.35 8.50 18.93
C GLN A 784 -23.58 8.42 20.24
N GLY A 785 -23.08 9.57 20.70
CA GLY A 785 -22.56 9.72 22.05
C GLY A 785 -21.24 8.99 22.33
N GLU A 786 -20.49 8.60 21.29
CA GLU A 786 -19.22 7.90 21.50
C GLU A 786 -18.12 8.84 22.00
N VAL A 787 -17.30 8.32 22.91
CA VAL A 787 -16.03 8.90 23.35
C VAL A 787 -14.95 7.83 23.14
N PRO A 788 -14.24 7.85 22.00
CA PRO A 788 -13.22 6.85 21.68
C PRO A 788 -12.11 6.79 22.73
N LEU A 789 -11.53 5.61 22.94
CA LEU A 789 -10.36 5.42 23.79
C LEU A 789 -9.13 5.90 23.03
N ARG A 790 -8.44 6.90 23.55
CA ARG A 790 -7.27 7.54 22.92
C ARG A 790 -5.97 6.86 23.33
N LYS A 791 -5.80 6.55 24.61
CA LYS A 791 -4.58 5.98 25.19
C LYS A 791 -4.91 4.98 26.29
N ILE A 792 -4.14 3.90 26.35
CA ILE A 792 -4.05 2.98 27.48
C ILE A 792 -2.70 3.22 28.16
N GLU A 793 -2.72 3.55 29.44
CA GLU A 793 -1.51 3.70 30.26
C GLU A 793 -1.31 2.42 31.10
N ILE A 794 -0.25 1.67 30.83
CA ILE A 794 0.15 0.51 31.64
C ILE A 794 0.92 1.00 32.85
N VAL A 795 0.47 0.60 34.03
CA VAL A 795 1.05 0.97 35.33
C VAL A 795 1.59 -0.29 35.99
N SER A 796 2.91 -0.35 36.19
CA SER A 796 3.57 -1.46 36.91
C SER A 796 4.14 -0.98 38.24
N PRO A 797 3.36 -0.97 39.33
CA PRO A 797 3.78 -0.40 40.62
C PRO A 797 4.96 -1.16 41.23
N ASP A 798 5.07 -2.45 40.93
CA ASP A 798 6.10 -3.36 41.46
C ASP A 798 7.35 -3.44 40.56
N GLY A 799 7.49 -2.56 39.55
CA GLY A 799 8.63 -2.56 38.62
C GLY A 799 8.45 -3.52 37.43
N GLN A 800 9.54 -3.77 36.68
CA GLN A 800 9.52 -4.47 35.38
C GLN A 800 10.49 -5.67 35.32
N SER A 801 10.95 -6.15 36.47
CA SER A 801 11.97 -7.20 36.56
C SER A 801 11.46 -8.42 37.34
N PHE A 802 11.78 -9.60 36.82
CA PHE A 802 11.51 -10.90 37.42
C PHE A 802 12.81 -11.64 37.71
N ASP A 803 12.82 -12.39 38.80
CA ASP A 803 13.90 -13.29 39.18
C ASP A 803 13.37 -14.49 39.97
N GLU A 804 14.26 -15.35 40.45
CA GLU A 804 13.87 -16.52 41.25
C GLU A 804 13.04 -16.17 42.50
N SER A 805 13.28 -15.00 43.11
CA SER A 805 12.56 -14.51 44.29
C SER A 805 11.23 -13.84 43.94
N LYS A 806 11.08 -13.39 42.69
CA LYS A 806 9.95 -12.61 42.21
C LYS A 806 9.54 -13.05 40.80
N ARG A 807 8.77 -14.14 40.76
CA ARG A 807 8.28 -14.74 39.50
C ARG A 807 6.95 -14.18 39.02
N GLU A 808 6.25 -13.41 39.85
CA GLU A 808 4.91 -12.90 39.56
C GLU A 808 4.83 -11.40 39.82
N LEU A 809 4.09 -10.69 38.97
CA LEU A 809 3.82 -9.26 39.04
C LEU A 809 2.34 -8.99 38.73
N VAL A 810 1.77 -7.95 39.35
CA VAL A 810 0.47 -7.42 38.97
C VAL A 810 0.66 -6.08 38.28
N VAL A 811 0.08 -5.94 37.10
CA VAL A 811 0.04 -4.69 36.35
C VAL A 811 -1.39 -4.17 36.25
N GLY A 812 -1.55 -2.85 36.16
CA GLY A 812 -2.83 -2.20 35.91
C GLY A 812 -2.84 -1.43 34.59
N ALA A 813 -4.03 -1.12 34.08
CA ALA A 813 -4.25 -0.23 32.95
C ALA A 813 -5.15 0.94 33.36
N ARG A 814 -4.78 2.16 32.95
CA ARG A 814 -5.63 3.35 33.02
C ARG A 814 -6.05 3.77 31.63
N LEU A 815 -7.31 4.17 31.49
CA LEU A 815 -7.91 4.54 30.21
C LEU A 815 -8.03 6.05 30.09
N HIS A 816 -7.64 6.57 28.92
CA HIS A 816 -7.66 7.99 28.62
C HIS A 816 -8.45 8.24 27.32
N PRO A 817 -9.56 9.01 27.36
CA PRO A 817 -10.10 9.65 28.55
C PRO A 817 -10.83 8.65 29.47
N ALA A 818 -10.89 8.97 30.77
CA ALA A 818 -11.46 8.08 31.79
C ALA A 818 -12.96 7.77 31.56
N ASN A 819 -13.67 8.64 30.84
CA ASN A 819 -15.08 8.47 30.47
C ASN A 819 -15.28 7.84 29.08
N THR A 820 -14.25 7.19 28.52
CA THR A 820 -14.36 6.51 27.22
C THR A 820 -15.53 5.50 27.18
N SER A 821 -16.15 5.39 26.01
CA SER A 821 -17.18 4.39 25.72
C SER A 821 -16.61 2.96 25.63
N TYR A 822 -15.31 2.79 25.36
CA TYR A 822 -14.69 1.49 25.10
C TYR A 822 -13.72 1.10 26.21
N ARG A 823 -14.18 0.22 27.10
CA ARG A 823 -13.44 -0.15 28.32
C ARG A 823 -12.86 -1.57 28.30
N GLU A 824 -13.20 -2.35 27.28
CA GLU A 824 -12.69 -3.72 27.12
C GLU A 824 -11.22 -3.68 26.71
N LEU A 825 -10.43 -4.54 27.35
CA LEU A 825 -8.98 -4.66 27.17
C LEU A 825 -8.59 -6.12 26.97
N GLU A 826 -7.61 -6.33 26.09
CA GLU A 826 -6.98 -7.62 25.84
C GLU A 826 -5.49 -7.52 26.20
N TRP A 827 -4.97 -8.54 26.89
CA TRP A 827 -3.59 -8.57 27.36
C TRP A 827 -2.82 -9.69 26.69
N SER A 828 -1.57 -9.44 26.32
CA SER A 828 -0.69 -10.45 25.73
C SER A 828 0.79 -10.21 26.09
N VAL A 829 1.58 -11.28 26.01
CA VAL A 829 3.04 -11.24 26.17
C VAL A 829 3.66 -11.48 24.81
N VAL A 830 4.51 -10.55 24.38
CA VAL A 830 5.15 -10.60 23.06
C VAL A 830 6.64 -10.28 23.14
N ASN A 831 7.40 -10.55 22.08
CA ASN A 831 8.76 -10.06 21.92
C ASN A 831 8.79 -8.64 21.31
N ASP A 832 9.98 -8.11 21.03
CA ASP A 832 10.13 -6.77 20.43
C ASP A 832 9.53 -6.64 19.01
N ALA A 833 9.30 -7.75 18.30
CA ALA A 833 8.65 -7.75 16.99
C ALA A 833 7.12 -7.91 17.08
N GLY A 834 6.55 -7.87 18.29
CA GLY A 834 5.12 -8.07 18.52
C GLY A 834 4.66 -9.53 18.41
N ILE A 835 5.57 -10.49 18.27
CA ILE A 835 5.23 -11.91 18.18
C ILE A 835 5.02 -12.47 19.57
N ALA A 836 3.96 -13.28 19.76
CA ALA A 836 3.68 -13.96 21.02
C ALA A 836 4.92 -14.66 21.59
N SER A 837 5.21 -14.41 22.87
CA SER A 837 6.39 -14.94 23.56
C SER A 837 5.96 -15.91 24.66
N ASN A 838 6.74 -16.98 24.82
CA ASN A 838 6.56 -18.01 25.84
C ASN A 838 7.37 -17.73 27.13
N ILE A 839 8.13 -16.63 27.17
CA ILE A 839 8.98 -16.25 28.31
C ILE A 839 8.14 -15.92 29.56
N ALA A 840 6.91 -15.45 29.37
CA ALA A 840 5.97 -15.19 30.45
C ALA A 840 4.52 -15.49 30.03
N LYS A 841 3.68 -15.75 31.03
CA LYS A 841 2.23 -15.92 30.90
C LYS A 841 1.54 -14.70 31.49
N VAL A 842 0.43 -14.29 30.88
CA VAL A 842 -0.47 -13.25 31.42
C VAL A 842 -1.86 -13.81 31.69
N GLU A 843 -2.39 -13.50 32.87
CA GLU A 843 -3.75 -13.83 33.31
C GLU A 843 -4.49 -12.53 33.60
N ALA A 844 -5.41 -12.16 32.70
CA ALA A 844 -6.12 -10.89 32.75
C ALA A 844 -7.39 -10.95 33.61
N ASN A 845 -7.66 -9.85 34.32
CA ASN A 845 -8.90 -9.58 35.04
C ASN A 845 -9.36 -8.14 34.73
N GLY A 846 -9.81 -7.92 33.49
CA GLY A 846 -10.23 -6.61 33.01
C GLY A 846 -9.06 -5.62 32.92
N HIS A 847 -9.04 -4.64 33.83
CA HIS A 847 -8.03 -3.57 33.85
C HIS A 847 -6.78 -3.92 34.65
N GLU A 848 -6.73 -5.10 35.26
CA GLU A 848 -5.54 -5.65 35.91
C GLU A 848 -5.12 -6.94 35.22
N ALA A 849 -3.83 -7.24 35.21
CA ALA A 849 -3.31 -8.50 34.72
C ALA A 849 -2.18 -9.01 35.62
N LYS A 850 -2.22 -10.30 35.93
CA LYS A 850 -1.14 -11.00 36.61
C LYS A 850 -0.19 -11.55 35.55
N VAL A 851 1.10 -11.22 35.67
CA VAL A 851 2.16 -11.68 34.78
C VAL A 851 3.06 -12.63 35.55
N THR A 852 3.29 -13.82 35.01
CA THR A 852 4.16 -14.85 35.60
C THR A 852 5.29 -15.17 34.63
N ALA A 853 6.54 -14.92 35.04
CA ALA A 853 7.70 -15.27 34.24
C ALA A 853 7.98 -16.79 34.29
N LEU A 854 8.22 -17.37 33.12
CA LEU A 854 8.42 -18.81 32.90
C LEU A 854 9.86 -19.15 32.51
N GLY A 855 10.60 -18.21 31.91
CA GLY A 855 11.99 -18.37 31.56
C GLY A 855 12.72 -17.04 31.47
N ASP A 856 14.00 -17.09 31.13
CA ASP A 856 14.89 -15.95 30.99
C ASP A 856 14.68 -15.22 29.67
N GLY A 857 14.80 -13.90 29.71
CA GLY A 857 14.79 -13.04 28.54
C GLY A 857 13.99 -11.76 28.71
N ASP A 858 13.99 -10.95 27.65
CA ASP A 858 13.24 -9.71 27.56
C ASP A 858 11.90 -9.96 26.83
N PHE A 859 10.82 -9.34 27.30
CA PHE A 859 9.51 -9.39 26.66
C PHE A 859 8.76 -8.07 26.86
N ARG A 860 7.71 -7.86 26.06
CA ARG A 860 6.80 -6.73 26.18
C ARG A 860 5.44 -7.25 26.64
N LEU A 861 4.91 -6.61 27.69
CA LEU A 861 3.52 -6.78 28.05
C LEU A 861 2.68 -5.80 27.25
N ARG A 862 1.72 -6.33 26.48
CA ARG A 862 0.79 -5.55 25.68
C ARG A 862 -0.57 -5.47 26.35
N CYS A 863 -1.18 -4.30 26.26
CA CYS A 863 -2.57 -4.05 26.59
C CYS A 863 -3.23 -3.37 25.39
N MET A 864 -4.26 -4.01 24.84
CA MET A 864 -4.87 -3.65 23.56
C MET A 864 -6.35 -3.36 23.73
N SER A 865 -6.91 -2.53 22.84
CA SER A 865 -8.35 -2.35 22.74
C SER A 865 -8.80 -2.35 21.29
N LYS A 866 -10.00 -2.90 21.08
CA LYS A 866 -10.70 -2.87 19.79
C LYS A 866 -11.38 -1.54 19.48
N ASN A 867 -11.53 -0.67 20.49
CA ASN A 867 -12.00 0.71 20.39
C ASN A 867 -13.28 0.89 19.55
N GLY A 868 -14.25 -0.01 19.75
CA GLY A 868 -15.54 0.01 19.04
C GLY A 868 -15.55 -0.69 17.68
N THR A 869 -14.53 -1.50 17.37
CA THR A 869 -14.42 -2.25 16.12
C THR A 869 -14.27 -3.75 16.37
N GLY A 870 -14.18 -4.56 15.30
CA GLY A 870 -13.92 -6.00 15.41
C GLY A 870 -12.44 -6.38 15.56
N LYS A 871 -11.52 -5.42 15.41
CA LYS A 871 -10.06 -5.65 15.42
C LYS A 871 -9.37 -4.69 16.39
N THR A 872 -8.14 -4.99 16.77
CA THR A 872 -7.33 -4.08 17.60
C THR A 872 -7.15 -2.75 16.88
N LYS A 873 -7.29 -1.65 17.61
CA LYS A 873 -7.10 -0.27 17.11
C LYS A 873 -6.14 0.55 17.95
N LEU A 874 -5.84 0.07 19.15
CA LEU A 874 -4.93 0.74 20.07
C LEU A 874 -4.08 -0.32 20.75
N ILE A 875 -2.76 -0.14 20.69
CA ILE A 875 -1.77 -0.97 21.36
C ILE A 875 -1.02 -0.08 22.34
N SER A 876 -0.98 -0.49 23.60
CA SER A 876 -0.04 0.03 24.59
C SER A 876 0.87 -1.10 25.03
N GLN A 877 2.15 -0.79 25.28
CA GLN A 877 3.13 -1.80 25.66
C GLN A 877 4.19 -1.25 26.61
N LEU A 878 4.75 -2.13 27.44
CA LEU A 878 5.82 -1.82 28.38
C LEU A 878 6.83 -2.97 28.43
N GLU A 879 8.12 -2.65 28.52
CA GLU A 879 9.21 -3.60 28.57
C GLU A 879 9.32 -4.29 29.93
N PHE A 880 9.60 -5.61 29.93
CA PHE A 880 9.85 -6.42 31.12
C PHE A 880 11.04 -7.36 30.88
N LYS A 881 11.71 -7.76 31.96
CA LYS A 881 12.88 -8.64 31.92
C LYS A 881 12.83 -9.73 32.98
N ALA A 882 13.10 -10.97 32.60
CA ALA A 882 13.23 -12.11 33.49
C ALA A 882 14.64 -12.69 33.47
N THR A 883 15.19 -13.01 34.65
CA THR A 883 16.55 -13.56 34.79
C THR A 883 16.64 -14.62 35.91
N GLY A 884 17.41 -15.69 35.69
CA GLY A 884 17.60 -16.78 36.66
C GLY A 884 16.51 -17.85 36.67
N LEU A 885 15.65 -17.94 35.65
CA LEU A 885 14.55 -18.89 35.55
C LEU A 885 14.83 -20.06 34.59
N GLY A 886 15.86 -19.96 33.74
CA GLY A 886 16.21 -20.97 32.73
C GLY A 886 15.55 -20.74 31.37
N VAL A 887 15.68 -21.69 30.45
CA VAL A 887 15.19 -21.56 29.06
C VAL A 887 13.69 -21.87 28.98
N ALA A 888 12.92 -20.98 28.35
CA ALA A 888 11.54 -21.25 27.96
C ALA A 888 11.49 -21.90 26.58
N TYR A 889 11.05 -23.16 26.52
CA TYR A 889 10.96 -23.92 25.26
C TYR A 889 9.71 -23.57 24.44
N LYS A 890 9.86 -23.54 23.12
CA LYS A 890 8.77 -23.32 22.16
C LYS A 890 7.91 -24.59 22.08
N ASP A 891 6.58 -24.44 22.10
CA ASP A 891 5.63 -25.56 21.94
C ASP A 891 5.40 -25.85 20.45
N PRO A 892 5.89 -26.99 19.92
CA PRO A 892 5.71 -27.35 18.51
C PRO A 892 4.26 -27.66 18.13
N TYR A 893 3.39 -27.91 19.11
CA TYR A 893 1.99 -28.26 18.88
C TYR A 893 1.08 -27.04 18.82
N GLY A 894 1.59 -25.87 19.21
CA GLY A 894 1.04 -24.56 18.86
C GLY A 894 1.65 -24.05 17.56
N PHE A 895 1.14 -22.92 17.06
CA PHE A 895 1.72 -22.27 15.89
C PHE A 895 3.00 -21.51 16.27
N ILE A 896 4.15 -21.93 15.72
CA ILE A 896 5.42 -21.23 15.84
C ILE A 896 5.57 -20.30 14.64
N SER A 897 5.47 -19.00 14.87
CA SER A 897 5.70 -17.98 13.83
C SER A 897 7.13 -18.07 13.29
N ALA A 898 7.29 -17.92 11.98
CA ALA A 898 8.60 -17.94 11.35
C ALA A 898 9.46 -16.74 11.76
N GLY A 899 8.85 -15.63 12.19
CA GLY A 899 9.56 -14.48 12.75
C GLY A 899 10.26 -14.76 14.09
N LEU A 900 10.04 -15.93 14.70
CA LEU A 900 10.77 -16.41 15.89
C LEU A 900 12.07 -17.17 15.55
N TYR A 901 12.54 -17.10 14.30
CA TYR A 901 13.80 -17.72 13.91
C TYR A 901 14.97 -17.16 14.74
N ASP A 902 15.91 -18.04 15.11
CA ASP A 902 17.09 -17.72 15.92
C ASP A 902 18.40 -18.04 15.17
N TYR A 903 18.28 -18.58 13.96
CA TYR A 903 19.38 -18.81 13.04
C TYR A 903 18.94 -18.48 11.59
N SER A 904 19.83 -17.86 10.82
CA SER A 904 19.64 -17.70 9.39
C SER A 904 20.96 -17.70 8.62
N LYS A 905 20.95 -18.21 7.39
CA LYS A 905 22.03 -18.10 6.41
C LYS A 905 21.45 -17.59 5.10
N GLY A 906 22.11 -16.62 4.46
CA GLY A 906 21.54 -15.87 3.34
C GLY A 906 20.67 -14.70 3.80
N GLU A 907 20.00 -14.04 2.86
CA GLU A 907 19.11 -12.91 3.17
C GLU A 907 17.72 -13.41 3.58
N VAL A 908 17.25 -12.96 4.75
CA VAL A 908 15.89 -13.17 5.25
C VAL A 908 15.23 -11.81 5.44
N GLY A 909 14.16 -11.56 4.69
CA GLY A 909 13.34 -10.36 4.83
C GLY A 909 12.07 -10.61 5.65
N ASN A 910 11.31 -9.55 5.91
CA ASN A 910 10.01 -9.69 6.56
C ASN A 910 9.01 -10.40 5.64
N GLY A 911 8.36 -11.42 6.18
CA GLY A 911 7.11 -11.95 5.63
C GLY A 911 5.92 -11.20 6.21
N ASN A 912 4.77 -11.31 5.53
CA ASN A 912 3.52 -10.79 6.05
C ASN A 912 3.07 -11.64 7.25
N GLU A 913 2.13 -11.13 8.05
CA GLU A 913 1.61 -11.83 9.25
C GLU A 913 2.72 -12.34 10.20
N ARG A 914 3.77 -11.53 10.39
CA ARG A 914 4.96 -11.86 11.21
C ARG A 914 5.69 -13.14 10.74
N GLY A 915 5.63 -13.45 9.45
CA GLY A 915 6.43 -14.49 8.82
C GLY A 915 7.81 -14.01 8.38
N VAL A 916 8.46 -14.81 7.55
CA VAL A 916 9.72 -14.46 6.87
C VAL A 916 9.58 -14.58 5.36
N ALA A 917 10.40 -13.84 4.61
CA ALA A 917 10.53 -13.93 3.16
C ALA A 917 11.96 -14.31 2.80
N THR A 918 12.13 -15.34 1.97
CA THR A 918 13.45 -15.78 1.51
C THR A 918 13.97 -14.94 0.34
N SER A 919 15.28 -15.00 0.08
CA SER A 919 15.91 -14.34 -1.06
C SER A 919 15.39 -14.88 -2.41
N ARG A 920 15.41 -14.03 -3.45
CA ARG A 920 15.23 -14.46 -4.85
C ARG A 920 16.43 -15.26 -5.37
N ASP A 921 17.63 -14.93 -4.88
CA ASP A 921 18.90 -15.46 -5.35
C ASP A 921 19.64 -16.19 -4.22
N GLY A 922 20.18 -17.37 -4.53
CA GLY A 922 21.00 -18.15 -3.60
C GLY A 922 20.20 -18.97 -2.57
N GLU A 923 20.92 -19.59 -1.65
CA GLU A 923 20.34 -20.41 -0.58
C GLU A 923 19.95 -19.55 0.62
N THR A 924 18.73 -19.74 1.12
CA THR A 924 18.24 -19.16 2.38
C THR A 924 17.96 -20.29 3.37
N GLN A 925 18.55 -20.20 4.56
CA GLN A 925 18.28 -21.10 5.69
C GLN A 925 17.55 -20.32 6.79
N VAL A 926 16.49 -20.89 7.35
CA VAL A 926 15.72 -20.31 8.47
C VAL A 926 15.60 -21.37 9.57
N GLY A 927 16.29 -21.13 10.70
CA GLY A 927 16.44 -22.10 11.79
C GLY A 927 15.78 -21.66 13.11
N PHE A 928 15.31 -22.65 13.86
CA PHE A 928 14.61 -22.52 15.13
C PHE A 928 15.19 -23.52 16.14
N ARG A 929 15.59 -23.03 17.32
CA ARG A 929 16.08 -23.84 18.45
C ARG A 929 15.05 -23.90 19.58
N ASP A 930 15.38 -24.72 20.58
CA ASP A 930 14.66 -24.83 21.86
C ASP A 930 13.17 -25.21 21.68
N ILE A 931 12.89 -26.15 20.79
CA ILE A 931 11.53 -26.67 20.56
C ILE A 931 11.35 -27.95 21.35
N ASP A 932 10.41 -27.99 22.29
CA ASP A 932 10.17 -29.17 23.13
C ASP A 932 9.03 -30.03 22.58
N PHE A 933 9.37 -31.11 21.90
CA PHE A 933 8.43 -32.11 21.38
C PHE A 933 7.87 -33.03 22.46
N GLY A 934 8.37 -32.96 23.69
CA GLY A 934 8.03 -33.89 24.76
C GLY A 934 8.48 -35.33 24.44
N PRO A 935 8.09 -36.29 25.29
CA PRO A 935 8.65 -37.64 25.24
C PRO A 935 8.20 -38.45 24.02
N TYR A 936 6.95 -38.27 23.55
CA TYR A 936 6.44 -39.04 22.42
C TYR A 936 6.82 -38.43 21.08
N GLY A 937 6.62 -37.12 20.93
CA GLY A 937 7.05 -36.37 19.75
C GLY A 937 6.17 -36.49 18.51
N SER A 938 6.57 -35.85 17.42
CA SER A 938 5.84 -35.84 16.14
C SER A 938 6.78 -35.91 14.92
N ASP A 939 6.25 -36.44 13.83
CA ASP A 939 6.87 -36.52 12.49
C ASP A 939 5.96 -35.91 11.40
N THR A 940 4.85 -35.28 11.76
CA THR A 940 3.98 -34.57 10.82
C THR A 940 4.10 -33.07 11.07
N ILE A 941 4.51 -32.30 10.07
CA ILE A 941 4.64 -30.84 10.12
C ILE A 941 3.72 -30.18 9.10
N THR A 942 3.06 -29.10 9.48
CA THR A 942 2.27 -28.24 8.59
C THR A 942 2.91 -26.86 8.50
N ILE A 943 3.10 -26.38 7.27
CA ILE A 943 3.78 -25.11 6.97
C ILE A 943 2.87 -24.27 6.07
N PRO A 944 2.39 -23.09 6.52
CA PRO A 944 1.71 -22.14 5.64
C PRO A 944 2.71 -21.36 4.79
N ILE A 945 2.58 -21.51 3.47
CA ILE A 945 3.51 -20.98 2.47
C ILE A 945 2.79 -20.03 1.51
N PHE A 946 3.35 -18.86 1.25
CA PHE A 946 2.94 -17.97 0.16
C PHE A 946 4.06 -17.91 -0.90
N ALA A 947 3.76 -18.51 -2.06
CA ALA A 947 4.63 -18.53 -3.23
C ALA A 947 4.22 -17.45 -4.23
N LEU A 948 5.19 -16.79 -4.85
CA LEU A 948 4.93 -15.68 -5.81
C LEU A 948 4.42 -16.20 -7.15
N MET A 949 4.84 -17.39 -7.57
CA MET A 949 4.49 -18.04 -8.84
C MET A 949 3.95 -19.45 -8.58
N SER A 950 3.20 -20.01 -9.53
CA SER A 950 2.61 -21.37 -9.43
C SER A 950 3.60 -22.51 -9.78
N GLU A 951 4.90 -22.22 -9.79
CA GLU A 951 5.97 -23.16 -10.09
C GLU A 951 6.27 -24.09 -8.90
N GLU A 952 7.17 -25.07 -9.12
CA GLU A 952 7.68 -25.94 -8.06
C GLU A 952 8.74 -25.20 -7.21
N TYR A 953 8.64 -25.35 -5.89
CA TYR A 953 9.60 -24.82 -4.93
C TYR A 953 10.23 -25.96 -4.14
N ALA A 954 11.53 -26.14 -4.27
CA ALA A 954 12.28 -27.09 -3.46
C ALA A 954 12.40 -26.57 -2.01
N LEU A 955 12.07 -27.43 -1.05
CA LEU A 955 12.14 -27.16 0.38
C LEU A 955 12.76 -28.36 1.10
N GLN A 956 13.87 -28.10 1.80
CA GLN A 956 14.44 -29.09 2.72
C GLN A 956 14.09 -28.75 4.16
N ILE A 957 13.78 -29.77 4.95
CA ILE A 957 13.49 -29.68 6.37
C ILE A 957 14.54 -30.49 7.12
N TRP A 958 15.28 -29.84 8.02
CA TRP A 958 16.38 -30.43 8.79
C TRP A 958 16.07 -30.46 10.28
N GLU A 959 16.57 -31.49 10.97
CA GLU A 959 16.80 -31.45 12.41
C GLU A 959 18.20 -30.87 12.64
N GLY A 960 18.32 -29.80 13.43
CA GLY A 960 19.56 -29.04 13.51
C GLY A 960 19.78 -28.13 12.30
N MET A 961 20.86 -27.35 12.36
CA MET A 961 21.24 -26.48 11.24
C MET A 961 22.13 -27.28 10.26
N PRO A 962 21.94 -27.19 8.93
CA PRO A 962 22.58 -28.08 7.94
C PRO A 962 24.11 -28.21 8.02
N ASP A 963 24.80 -27.20 8.54
CA ASP A 963 26.27 -27.16 8.66
C ASP A 963 26.78 -27.50 10.08
N GLU A 964 25.89 -27.85 11.02
CA GLU A 964 26.23 -28.21 12.40
C GLU A 964 26.41 -29.73 12.58
N GLU A 965 27.34 -30.10 13.47
CA GLU A 965 27.57 -31.49 13.85
C GLU A 965 26.32 -32.09 14.50
N GLY A 966 25.87 -33.24 14.01
CA GLY A 966 24.66 -33.91 14.49
C GLY A 966 23.36 -33.50 13.80
N SER A 967 23.40 -32.58 12.83
CA SER A 967 22.23 -32.25 12.00
C SER A 967 21.87 -33.37 11.02
N ALA A 968 20.58 -33.47 10.68
CA ALA A 968 20.07 -34.50 9.78
C ALA A 968 18.92 -34.00 8.90
N LEU A 969 18.96 -34.31 7.61
CA LEU A 969 17.88 -34.03 6.68
C LEU A 969 16.66 -34.92 6.99
N LEU A 970 15.54 -34.29 7.34
CA LEU A 970 14.29 -34.98 7.69
C LEU A 970 13.37 -35.15 6.49
N ALA A 971 13.34 -34.17 5.58
CA ALA A 971 12.55 -34.23 4.36
C ALA A 971 13.18 -33.36 3.27
N ASP A 972 13.14 -33.84 2.03
CA ASP A 972 13.46 -33.08 0.81
C ASP A 972 12.22 -33.14 -0.07
N VAL A 973 11.46 -32.05 -0.08
CA VAL A 973 10.09 -31.99 -0.59
C VAL A 973 9.91 -30.83 -1.56
N VAL A 974 8.82 -30.88 -2.32
CA VAL A 974 8.40 -29.81 -3.23
C VAL A 974 7.09 -29.21 -2.73
N TYR A 975 7.04 -27.88 -2.68
CA TYR A 975 5.79 -27.13 -2.55
C TYR A 975 5.32 -26.68 -3.94
N GLN A 976 4.07 -26.97 -4.28
CA GLN A 976 3.44 -26.51 -5.52
C GLN A 976 1.94 -26.31 -5.33
N LYS A 977 1.49 -25.06 -5.40
CA LYS A 977 0.07 -24.66 -5.44
C LYS A 977 -0.12 -23.47 -6.37
N PRO A 978 -1.33 -23.23 -6.87
CA PRO A 978 -1.62 -21.98 -7.57
C PRO A 978 -1.22 -20.78 -6.70
N SER A 979 -0.44 -19.86 -7.27
CA SER A 979 -0.08 -18.62 -6.60
C SER A 979 -1.35 -17.81 -6.29
N ARG A 980 -1.47 -17.37 -5.04
CA ARG A 980 -2.51 -16.46 -4.56
C ARG A 980 -1.79 -15.31 -3.87
N TRP A 981 -1.82 -14.14 -4.48
CA TRP A 981 -1.07 -12.97 -3.99
C TRP A 981 -1.40 -12.68 -2.53
N ASN A 982 -0.36 -12.59 -1.71
CA ASN A 982 -0.44 -12.31 -0.28
C ASN A 982 -1.33 -13.28 0.52
N VAL A 983 -1.43 -14.54 0.10
CA VAL A 983 -2.22 -15.56 0.82
C VAL A 983 -1.35 -16.78 1.12
N TYR A 984 -1.20 -17.07 2.41
CA TYR A 984 -0.56 -18.29 2.88
C TYR A 984 -1.48 -19.51 2.66
N GLN A 985 -0.91 -20.57 2.08
CA GLN A 985 -1.59 -21.84 1.86
C GLN A 985 -0.83 -22.93 2.61
N GLU A 986 -1.53 -23.67 3.47
CA GLU A 986 -0.94 -24.73 4.29
C GLU A 986 -0.53 -25.93 3.44
N GLU A 987 0.64 -26.49 3.69
CA GLU A 987 1.04 -27.79 3.17
C GLU A 987 1.58 -28.67 4.31
N THR A 988 1.26 -29.96 4.27
CA THR A 988 1.62 -30.91 5.33
C THR A 988 2.60 -31.96 4.83
N TYR A 989 3.69 -32.13 5.56
CA TYR A 989 4.78 -33.04 5.22
C TYR A 989 4.98 -34.08 6.32
N ARG A 990 5.36 -35.30 5.91
CA ARG A 990 5.79 -36.37 6.80
C ARG A 990 7.32 -36.44 6.80
N LEU A 991 7.92 -36.41 7.99
CA LEU A 991 9.37 -36.43 8.20
C LEU A 991 9.90 -37.87 8.24
N SER A 992 11.17 -38.07 7.88
CA SER A 992 11.84 -39.37 7.86
C SER A 992 11.99 -40.01 9.24
N LYS A 993 11.89 -39.21 10.31
CA LYS A 993 11.86 -39.66 11.70
C LYS A 993 11.00 -38.75 12.56
N ARG A 994 10.62 -39.28 13.72
CA ARG A 994 9.92 -38.58 14.78
C ARG A 994 10.87 -37.78 15.66
N LEU A 995 10.58 -36.49 15.82
CA LEU A 995 11.31 -35.59 16.70
C LEU A 995 10.77 -35.70 18.12
N ARG A 996 11.65 -35.85 19.11
CA ARG A 996 11.34 -36.06 20.53
C ARG A 996 12.22 -35.19 21.41
N GLY A 997 11.74 -34.86 22.61
CA GLY A 997 12.42 -33.99 23.56
C GLY A 997 12.69 -32.61 22.98
N VAL A 998 13.72 -31.94 23.50
CA VAL A 998 14.15 -30.64 22.98
C VAL A 998 14.97 -30.85 21.71
N SER A 999 14.51 -30.26 20.61
CA SER A 999 15.18 -30.33 19.30
C SER A 999 15.13 -28.98 18.58
N SER A 1000 15.60 -28.96 17.33
CA SER A 1000 15.67 -27.78 16.47
C SER A 1000 15.27 -28.13 15.04
N ILE A 1001 14.71 -27.16 14.32
CA ILE A 1001 14.24 -27.31 12.94
C ILE A 1001 14.88 -26.22 12.08
N CYS A 1002 15.31 -26.58 10.86
CA CYS A 1002 15.74 -25.61 9.86
C CYS A 1002 15.10 -25.87 8.50
N PHE A 1003 14.63 -24.79 7.86
CA PHE A 1003 14.15 -24.80 6.48
C PHE A 1003 15.23 -24.29 5.55
N VAL A 1004 15.46 -24.97 4.41
CA VAL A 1004 16.41 -24.54 3.38
C VAL A 1004 15.70 -24.40 2.04
N LEU A 1005 15.78 -23.20 1.46
CA LEU A 1005 15.11 -22.84 0.20
C LEU A 1005 16.06 -22.09 -0.72
N ARG A 1006 15.79 -22.08 -2.03
CA ARG A 1006 16.63 -21.46 -3.07
C ARG A 1006 15.90 -20.45 -3.96
N GLN A 1007 14.63 -20.22 -3.67
CA GLN A 1007 13.74 -19.32 -4.40
C GLN A 1007 13.03 -18.42 -3.39
N LYS A 1008 12.48 -17.29 -3.86
CA LYS A 1008 11.71 -16.37 -3.01
C LYS A 1008 10.33 -16.94 -2.71
N VAL A 1009 10.08 -17.14 -1.43
CA VAL A 1009 8.83 -17.63 -0.87
C VAL A 1009 8.68 -17.08 0.54
N HIS A 1010 7.44 -16.90 0.96
CA HIS A 1010 7.09 -16.43 2.28
C HIS A 1010 6.64 -17.62 3.14
N ILE A 1011 7.20 -17.74 4.35
CA ILE A 1011 6.83 -18.76 5.34
C ILE A 1011 6.20 -18.04 6.52
N LYS A 1012 4.95 -18.36 6.85
CA LYS A 1012 4.26 -17.76 8.01
C LYS A 1012 4.82 -18.29 9.33
N GLY A 1013 5.14 -19.58 9.35
CA GLY A 1013 5.50 -20.34 10.53
C GLY A 1013 5.27 -21.83 10.29
N PHE A 1014 5.12 -22.59 11.35
CA PHE A 1014 4.80 -24.01 11.29
C PHE A 1014 4.16 -24.51 12.57
N SER A 1015 3.54 -25.68 12.50
CA SER A 1015 3.07 -26.44 13.65
C SER A 1015 3.22 -27.93 13.38
N PHE A 1016 3.37 -28.71 14.44
CA PHE A 1016 3.38 -30.16 14.39
C PHE A 1016 2.05 -30.73 14.84
N GLU A 1017 1.64 -31.83 14.20
CA GLU A 1017 0.48 -32.59 14.65
C GLU A 1017 0.78 -33.18 16.03
N ARG A 1018 -0.07 -32.89 17.03
CA ARG A 1018 0.03 -33.54 18.34
C ARG A 1018 -0.41 -34.99 18.19
N GLN A 1019 0.56 -35.89 18.13
CA GLN A 1019 0.30 -37.31 18.10
C GLN A 1019 0.24 -37.85 19.53
N SER A 1020 -0.79 -38.62 19.84
CA SER A 1020 -0.91 -39.31 21.12
C SER A 1020 -0.53 -40.78 20.94
N ARG A 1021 0.40 -41.25 21.78
CA ARG A 1021 0.75 -42.67 21.87
C ARG A 1021 -0.47 -43.54 22.15
N ALA A 1022 -1.46 -43.05 22.92
CA ALA A 1022 -2.63 -43.83 23.29
C ALA A 1022 -3.46 -44.26 22.06
N PHE A 1023 -3.68 -43.33 21.12
CA PHE A 1023 -4.52 -43.57 19.95
C PHE A 1023 -3.73 -44.09 18.73
N ALA A 1024 -2.39 -44.11 18.82
CA ALA A 1024 -1.54 -44.72 17.81
C ALA A 1024 -1.57 -46.26 17.89
N LEU A 1025 -1.16 -46.92 16.81
CA LEU A 1025 -0.91 -48.36 16.82
C LEU A 1025 0.38 -48.63 17.60
N ASN A 1026 0.27 -49.28 18.76
CA ASN A 1026 1.37 -49.64 19.64
C ASN A 1026 1.69 -51.12 19.47
N ARG A 1027 2.88 -51.44 18.99
CA ARG A 1027 3.33 -52.84 18.90
C ARG A 1027 3.65 -53.37 20.30
N ALA A 1028 3.30 -54.62 20.56
CA ALA A 1028 3.52 -55.21 21.88
C ALA A 1028 5.02 -55.21 22.27
N ALA A 1029 5.90 -55.43 21.28
CA ALA A 1029 7.35 -55.41 21.48
C ALA A 1029 7.91 -54.00 21.79
N GLU A 1030 7.14 -52.93 21.53
CA GLU A 1030 7.51 -51.53 21.83
C GLU A 1030 7.06 -51.08 23.22
N CYS A 1031 6.74 -52.03 24.11
CA CYS A 1031 6.51 -51.74 25.52
C CYS A 1031 7.75 -51.12 26.15
N ASP A 1032 7.53 -50.20 27.10
CA ASP A 1032 8.64 -49.57 27.84
C ASP A 1032 9.27 -50.58 28.81
N ARG A 1033 8.48 -51.57 29.25
CA ARG A 1033 8.95 -52.67 30.07
C ARG A 1033 8.11 -53.92 29.88
N VAL A 1034 8.76 -55.08 29.77
CA VAL A 1034 8.12 -56.40 29.86
C VAL A 1034 8.81 -57.25 30.92
N TYR A 1035 8.05 -57.96 31.74
CA TYR A 1035 8.56 -58.89 32.74
C TYR A 1035 7.53 -59.97 33.08
N GLY A 1036 7.99 -61.14 33.51
CA GLY A 1036 7.12 -62.27 33.88
C GLY A 1036 7.82 -63.62 33.74
N ASP A 1037 7.06 -64.71 33.92
CA ASP A 1037 7.63 -66.06 34.03
C ASP A 1037 7.94 -66.70 32.66
N THR A 1038 7.16 -66.38 31.61
CA THR A 1038 7.29 -67.03 30.28
C THR A 1038 6.76 -66.12 29.16
N TYR A 1039 7.64 -65.64 28.29
CA TYR A 1039 7.32 -64.88 27.08
C TYR A 1039 8.55 -64.87 26.14
N GLU A 1040 8.33 -64.63 24.85
CA GLU A 1040 9.39 -64.41 23.85
C GLU A 1040 9.07 -63.14 23.05
N VAL A 1041 10.03 -62.22 22.93
CA VAL A 1041 9.87 -61.03 22.08
C VAL A 1041 10.27 -61.42 20.66
N ALA A 1042 9.30 -61.49 19.74
CA ALA A 1042 9.49 -61.98 18.38
C ALA A 1042 9.16 -60.88 17.35
N GLY A 1043 10.20 -60.18 16.87
CA GLY A 1043 10.02 -59.08 15.92
C GLY A 1043 9.20 -57.93 16.52
N SER A 1044 7.97 -57.72 16.03
CA SER A 1044 7.06 -56.68 16.52
C SER A 1044 6.04 -57.15 17.56
N SER A 1045 5.97 -58.46 17.84
CA SER A 1045 5.04 -59.07 18.80
C SER A 1045 5.75 -59.58 20.04
N VAL A 1046 4.97 -59.87 21.09
CA VAL A 1046 5.40 -60.66 22.24
C VAL A 1046 4.59 -61.95 22.23
N GLU A 1047 5.24 -63.06 21.95
CA GLU A 1047 4.63 -64.38 21.76
C GLU A 1047 4.85 -65.28 22.97
N GLY A 1048 4.04 -66.34 23.07
CA GLY A 1048 4.16 -67.31 24.14
C GLY A 1048 3.91 -66.72 25.53
N ILE A 1049 3.13 -65.63 25.63
CA ILE A 1049 2.80 -64.96 26.90
C ILE A 1049 2.05 -65.93 27.79
N GLY A 1050 2.76 -66.42 28.81
CA GLY A 1050 2.30 -67.40 29.79
C GLY A 1050 1.89 -66.77 31.11
N ASN A 1051 2.35 -67.37 32.22
CA ASN A 1051 1.95 -66.96 33.57
C ASN A 1051 2.67 -65.67 34.02
N ASN A 1052 1.93 -64.77 34.67
CA ASN A 1052 2.43 -63.58 35.35
C ASN A 1052 3.24 -62.62 34.48
N VAL A 1053 2.88 -62.46 33.21
CA VAL A 1053 3.55 -61.53 32.31
C VAL A 1053 2.87 -60.17 32.34
N SER A 1054 3.64 -59.09 32.41
CA SER A 1054 3.16 -57.71 32.34
C SER A 1054 3.91 -56.95 31.24
N LEU A 1055 3.18 -56.21 30.41
CA LEU A 1055 3.73 -55.27 29.44
C LEU A 1055 3.29 -53.86 29.82
N GLU A 1056 4.24 -52.98 30.11
CA GLU A 1056 4.03 -51.60 30.55
C GLU A 1056 4.24 -50.62 29.39
N PHE A 1057 3.30 -49.70 29.24
CA PHE A 1057 3.32 -48.58 28.30
C PHE A 1057 3.09 -47.28 29.07
N GLU A 1058 4.14 -46.51 29.24
CA GLU A 1058 4.16 -45.22 29.92
C GLU A 1058 3.78 -44.08 28.96
N GLY A 1059 3.27 -42.98 29.54
CA GLY A 1059 3.00 -41.75 28.79
C GLY A 1059 1.86 -41.85 27.77
N MET A 1060 0.86 -42.70 28.00
CA MET A 1060 -0.33 -42.80 27.15
C MET A 1060 -1.26 -41.62 27.42
N ASP A 1061 -1.24 -40.61 26.56
CA ASP A 1061 -2.05 -39.41 26.70
C ASP A 1061 -3.44 -39.58 26.06
N PHE A 1062 -4.47 -39.77 26.87
CA PHE A 1062 -5.85 -39.93 26.41
C PHE A 1062 -6.58 -38.59 26.19
N GLY A 1063 -5.96 -37.46 26.53
CA GLY A 1063 -6.59 -36.14 26.49
C GLY A 1063 -7.85 -36.02 27.38
N ASP A 1064 -8.57 -34.92 27.23
CA ASP A 1064 -9.81 -34.67 27.99
C ASP A 1064 -11.01 -35.46 27.45
N GLU A 1065 -11.05 -35.77 26.15
CA GLU A 1065 -12.12 -36.56 25.53
C GLU A 1065 -12.09 -38.02 26.00
N GLY A 1066 -10.88 -38.56 26.23
CA GLY A 1066 -10.66 -39.92 26.70
C GLY A 1066 -10.79 -40.99 25.61
N ALA A 1067 -10.54 -42.24 25.99
CA ALA A 1067 -10.82 -43.43 25.19
C ALA A 1067 -11.85 -44.31 25.88
N SER A 1068 -12.80 -44.85 25.13
CA SER A 1068 -13.77 -45.85 25.62
C SER A 1068 -13.63 -47.20 24.92
N LYS A 1069 -12.67 -47.35 24.01
CA LYS A 1069 -12.42 -48.61 23.31
C LYS A 1069 -10.95 -48.94 23.24
N LEU A 1070 -10.67 -50.23 23.21
CA LEU A 1070 -9.34 -50.79 23.02
C LEU A 1070 -9.42 -51.85 21.93
N VAL A 1071 -8.60 -51.66 20.90
CA VAL A 1071 -8.39 -52.63 19.84
C VAL A 1071 -7.12 -53.41 20.14
N VAL A 1072 -7.20 -54.74 20.19
CA VAL A 1072 -6.07 -55.63 20.41
C VAL A 1072 -5.95 -56.56 19.22
N TYR A 1073 -4.77 -56.64 18.63
CA TYR A 1073 -4.39 -57.63 17.64
C TYR A 1073 -3.50 -58.68 18.28
N GLY A 1074 -3.98 -59.91 18.32
CA GLY A 1074 -3.30 -61.00 18.99
C GLY A 1074 -3.92 -62.36 18.68
N ARG A 1075 -3.35 -63.40 19.26
CA ARG A 1075 -3.80 -64.79 19.09
C ARG A 1075 -3.94 -65.46 20.44
N SER A 1076 -5.06 -66.16 20.64
CA SER A 1076 -5.28 -66.98 21.84
C SER A 1076 -5.48 -68.46 21.47
N PRO A 1077 -4.53 -69.36 21.76
CA PRO A 1077 -4.70 -70.81 21.57
C PRO A 1077 -5.62 -71.48 22.61
N ILE A 1078 -6.22 -70.73 23.54
CA ILE A 1078 -7.16 -71.23 24.54
C ILE A 1078 -8.54 -70.59 24.38
N ASP A 1079 -9.59 -71.30 24.80
CA ASP A 1079 -11.01 -70.89 24.66
C ASP A 1079 -11.27 -69.44 25.13
N LYS A 1080 -10.63 -69.06 26.24
CA LYS A 1080 -10.81 -67.76 26.88
C LYS A 1080 -9.50 -67.32 27.54
N ASN A 1081 -8.93 -66.22 27.07
CA ASN A 1081 -7.80 -65.58 27.72
C ASN A 1081 -8.23 -64.22 28.30
N THR A 1082 -7.98 -64.01 29.58
CA THR A 1082 -8.37 -62.78 30.28
C THR A 1082 -7.17 -61.88 30.42
N ILE A 1083 -7.26 -60.64 29.93
CA ILE A 1083 -6.19 -59.67 29.97
C ILE A 1083 -6.63 -58.52 30.88
N HIS A 1084 -5.85 -58.26 31.93
CA HIS A 1084 -6.08 -57.12 32.81
C HIS A 1084 -5.37 -55.90 32.23
N VAL A 1085 -6.12 -54.85 31.90
CA VAL A 1085 -5.60 -53.57 31.43
C VAL A 1085 -5.63 -52.59 32.59
N ARG A 1086 -4.47 -52.29 33.15
CA ARG A 1086 -4.31 -51.37 34.28
C ARG A 1086 -3.96 -49.97 33.79
N PHE A 1087 -4.62 -48.96 34.33
CA PHE A 1087 -4.32 -47.55 34.08
C PHE A 1087 -3.89 -46.86 35.37
N GLU A 1088 -2.72 -46.24 35.37
CA GLU A 1088 -2.13 -45.52 36.50
C GLU A 1088 -1.87 -44.06 36.08
N GLY A 1089 -2.29 -43.08 36.88
CA GLY A 1089 -2.08 -41.64 36.58
C GLY A 1089 -1.31 -40.91 37.69
N PRO A 1090 -0.80 -39.70 37.44
CA PRO A 1090 -0.11 -38.90 38.45
C PRO A 1090 -1.09 -38.53 39.58
N GLY A 1091 -0.95 -39.16 40.75
CA GLY A 1091 -1.71 -38.81 41.97
C GLY A 1091 -3.10 -39.45 42.13
N GLY A 1092 -3.50 -40.43 41.29
CA GLY A 1092 -4.78 -41.15 41.40
C GLY A 1092 -4.64 -42.64 41.72
N GLU A 1093 -5.71 -43.29 42.21
CA GLU A 1093 -5.73 -44.75 42.40
C GLU A 1093 -5.69 -45.49 41.04
N PRO A 1094 -4.97 -46.63 40.93
CA PRO A 1094 -4.94 -47.44 39.70
C PRO A 1094 -6.34 -47.96 39.36
N SER A 1095 -6.79 -47.80 38.12
CA SER A 1095 -8.00 -48.48 37.63
C SER A 1095 -7.61 -49.74 36.85
N ASN A 1096 -8.28 -50.86 37.12
CA ASN A 1096 -8.07 -52.12 36.40
C ASN A 1096 -9.34 -52.45 35.62
N GLN A 1097 -9.19 -52.68 34.32
CA GLN A 1097 -10.27 -53.12 33.45
C GLN A 1097 -9.93 -54.50 32.89
N LEU A 1098 -10.97 -55.30 32.61
CA LEU A 1098 -10.83 -56.68 32.16
C LEU A 1098 -11.34 -56.80 30.74
N ILE A 1099 -10.50 -57.36 29.86
CA ILE A 1099 -10.92 -57.75 28.51
C ILE A 1099 -10.75 -59.26 28.34
N GLU A 1100 -11.66 -59.87 27.58
CA GLU A 1100 -11.68 -61.32 27.35
C GLU A 1100 -11.43 -61.63 25.88
N PHE A 1101 -10.22 -62.06 25.56
CA PHE A 1101 -9.84 -62.46 24.21
C PHE A 1101 -10.14 -63.95 24.01
N LEU A 1102 -11.24 -64.28 23.33
CA LEU A 1102 -11.62 -65.67 23.01
C LEU A 1102 -10.65 -66.33 22.03
N HIS A 1103 -10.70 -67.65 21.91
CA HIS A 1103 -9.88 -68.43 21.00
C HIS A 1103 -9.78 -67.85 19.57
N SER A 1104 -8.58 -67.92 18.97
CA SER A 1104 -8.35 -67.68 17.55
C SER A 1104 -7.23 -68.58 17.01
N ASP A 1105 -7.39 -69.09 15.78
CA ASP A 1105 -6.40 -69.96 15.13
C ASP A 1105 -5.13 -69.20 14.72
N GLY A 1106 -5.28 -67.91 14.39
CA GLY A 1106 -4.21 -66.98 14.03
C GLY A 1106 -4.36 -65.62 14.71
N TYR A 1107 -3.50 -64.66 14.35
CA TYR A 1107 -3.62 -63.29 14.85
C TYR A 1107 -4.87 -62.62 14.30
N GLU A 1108 -5.75 -62.16 15.20
CA GLU A 1108 -6.99 -61.46 14.87
C GLU A 1108 -7.06 -60.11 15.59
N GLU A 1109 -7.70 -59.15 14.95
CA GLU A 1109 -8.04 -57.86 15.55
C GLU A 1109 -9.39 -57.96 16.27
N ARG A 1110 -9.45 -57.52 17.53
CA ARG A 1110 -10.69 -57.47 18.31
C ARG A 1110 -10.83 -56.15 19.05
N VAL A 1111 -12.05 -55.65 19.08
CA VAL A 1111 -12.42 -54.39 19.74
C VAL A 1111 -13.10 -54.70 21.07
N PHE A 1112 -12.68 -54.02 22.12
CA PHE A 1112 -13.18 -54.16 23.48
C PHE A 1112 -13.68 -52.80 23.98
N GLU A 1113 -14.87 -52.79 24.56
CA GLU A 1113 -15.39 -51.60 25.27
C GLU A 1113 -14.69 -51.46 26.62
N LEU A 1114 -14.35 -50.22 26.97
CA LEU A 1114 -13.70 -49.83 28.21
C LEU A 1114 -14.52 -48.75 28.92
N GLU A 1115 -14.44 -48.72 30.24
CA GLU A 1115 -14.77 -47.53 31.00
C GLU A 1115 -13.84 -46.40 30.57
N ARG A 1116 -14.41 -45.22 30.34
CA ARG A 1116 -13.70 -44.06 29.79
C ARG A 1116 -12.43 -43.73 30.58
N VAL A 1117 -11.30 -43.74 29.88
CA VAL A 1117 -9.99 -43.36 30.43
C VAL A 1117 -9.55 -42.03 29.84
N ALA A 1118 -9.18 -41.07 30.68
CA ALA A 1118 -8.75 -39.72 30.28
C ALA A 1118 -7.43 -39.31 30.95
N GLY A 1119 -6.78 -38.30 30.38
CA GLY A 1119 -5.47 -37.76 30.81
C GLY A 1119 -4.29 -38.68 30.49
N VAL A 1120 -3.09 -38.30 30.95
CA VAL A 1120 -1.87 -39.12 30.77
C VAL A 1120 -1.85 -40.28 31.76
N ARG A 1121 -1.76 -41.51 31.24
CA ARG A 1121 -1.71 -42.75 32.04
C ARG A 1121 -0.53 -43.62 31.66
N LYS A 1122 -0.06 -44.41 32.62
CA LYS A 1122 0.67 -45.66 32.36
C LYS A 1122 -0.36 -46.77 32.17
N VAL A 1123 -0.23 -47.52 31.08
CA VAL A 1123 -1.08 -48.65 30.71
C VAL A 1123 -0.28 -49.93 30.87
N THR A 1124 -0.75 -50.86 31.70
CA THR A 1124 -0.11 -52.17 31.87
C THR A 1124 -1.06 -53.29 31.48
N PHE A 1125 -0.66 -54.12 30.51
CA PHE A 1125 -1.34 -55.35 30.16
C PHE A 1125 -0.79 -56.49 31.01
N ILE A 1126 -1.62 -57.07 31.88
CA ILE A 1126 -1.24 -58.10 32.84
C ILE A 1126 -1.94 -59.41 32.47
N PHE A 1127 -1.14 -60.46 32.30
CA PHE A 1127 -1.53 -61.83 31.98
C PHE A 1127 -1.31 -62.70 33.21
N LEU A 1128 -2.39 -63.17 33.82
CA LEU A 1128 -2.37 -63.94 35.07
C LEU A 1128 -2.09 -65.44 34.82
N PRO A 1129 -1.86 -66.24 35.88
CA PRO A 1129 -1.63 -67.68 35.72
C PRO A 1129 -2.76 -68.37 34.97
N GLY A 1130 -2.41 -69.12 33.91
CA GLY A 1130 -3.34 -69.79 33.00
C GLY A 1130 -3.44 -69.16 31.61
N SER A 1131 -2.91 -67.94 31.41
CA SER A 1131 -2.86 -67.29 30.10
C SER A 1131 -1.95 -68.01 29.11
N ARG A 1132 -2.36 -68.01 27.83
CA ARG A 1132 -1.51 -68.30 26.66
C ARG A 1132 -1.91 -67.34 25.56
N PHE A 1133 -1.08 -66.34 25.27
CA PHE A 1133 -1.39 -65.29 24.31
C PHE A 1133 -0.19 -64.94 23.45
N ASP A 1134 -0.43 -64.65 22.18
CA ASP A 1134 0.57 -63.97 21.34
C ASP A 1134 0.05 -62.56 21.07
N PHE A 1135 0.74 -61.54 21.58
CA PHE A 1135 0.31 -60.15 21.51
C PHE A 1135 1.03 -59.44 20.38
N GLY A 1136 0.29 -59.00 19.36
CA GLY A 1136 0.84 -58.29 18.21
C GLY A 1136 0.91 -56.78 18.44
N TRP A 1137 -0.23 -56.12 18.51
CA TRP A 1137 -0.32 -54.66 18.71
C TRP A 1137 -1.65 -54.28 19.35
N PHE A 1138 -1.76 -53.06 19.85
CA PHE A 1138 -3.02 -52.47 20.31
C PHE A 1138 -3.13 -50.99 19.96
N ARG A 1139 -4.35 -50.46 19.97
CA ARG A 1139 -4.60 -49.01 19.97
C ARG A 1139 -5.86 -48.71 20.77
N PHE A 1140 -5.94 -47.51 21.33
CA PHE A 1140 -7.18 -47.03 21.91
C PHE A 1140 -8.00 -46.23 20.89
N GLU A 1141 -9.31 -46.22 21.06
CA GLU A 1141 -10.25 -45.45 20.24
C GLU A 1141 -11.21 -44.65 21.14
N ARG A 1142 -11.67 -43.52 20.61
CA ARG A 1142 -12.58 -42.58 21.29
C ARG A 1142 -14.00 -43.08 21.35
#